data_AF-A0A8C5FRZ2-F1
#
_entry.id   AF-A0A8C5FRZ2-F1
#
_cell.length_a   1.000
_cell.length_b   1.000
_cell.length_c   1.000
_cell.angle_alpha   90.00
_cell.angle_beta   90.00
_cell.angle_gamma   90.00
#
_symmetry.space_group_name_H-M   'P 1'
#
loop_
_entity.id
_entity.type
_entity.pdbx_description
1 polymer ?
#
loop_
_entity_poly.entity_id
_entity_poly.type
_entity_poly.pdbx_seq_one_letter_code
_entity_poly.pdbx_strand_id
1 'polypeptide(L)'
;LTSSYRCSRGSITEAADFDATADSEALYNAMKGFGSDKEAILELVTSRSNAQRQEVLAAYKSSYGQDLIGDLKYELTGNFERLIVSLMRTPPQHDAKEIHDAGAGTNERCLIEVLASRNNQQIHDMVEAYKEAYGSDMEEDVVRETSGHFKKMLVVLLQGTRDESGVVDADLVEQDAQDLFAAGEEQWGTDEAKFIMILGSRSVTHLKMVFDQYEKIAEKSIEDSIKSELSGDFERVMLAVVHCIRSVSMFFARRLYKSMKGLGTADNTLIRIMIARSEIDMLDIRECFRLRYEKSLYNMIKEDTSGDYKRTLLQLCVALKPHLSLIPLFQKWEEYFLDFIAGLPTLLPAVDFDPAADAQALRKAMKGFGTDEDIIIDIIARRSNAQRQEIRQTFKSLLGRDLMKDLKSELSKNLERLVIGLMLTPAEFDAKMMRKAIEGVGTDEHALIEILVTRSNEGIQAMNAAYSSAYKKSLEGDIQSDTSGHFCRILTSLVQGGREEGEADLERADADAQVSWMTIDACNAESDDMEMKFQTILCTRSFPHLRRVFQEFVRFTNKDIEQIIKKEMSGDVKNAFYAIVCSVKNQPSYFADRLYKAMKGLGTDDRALIRILVSRSEVDLFNIRKEFKETQDESLHDFIQVETMVVSSTFSPLTLSVWIAVFPSAYE
;
A
#
# COMPACT_ATOMS: atom_id res chain seq x y z
N LEU A 1 12.85 21.61 -22.87
CA LEU A 1 12.92 22.75 -21.92
C LEU A 1 13.79 22.30 -20.76
N THR A 2 14.87 23.03 -20.57
CA THR A 2 16.08 22.73 -19.79
C THR A 2 15.84 22.61 -18.29
N SER A 3 16.55 21.63 -17.68
CA SER A 3 16.98 21.55 -16.28
C SER A 3 16.65 22.78 -15.43
N SER A 4 15.53 22.72 -14.70
CA SER A 4 15.21 23.65 -13.62
C SER A 4 15.08 22.87 -12.31
N TYR A 5 16.11 22.97 -11.47
CA TYR A 5 16.10 22.74 -10.01
C TYR A 5 14.99 21.83 -9.47
N ARG A 6 15.17 20.50 -9.55
CA ARG A 6 14.57 19.64 -8.51
C ARG A 6 15.42 19.82 -7.26
N CYS A 7 14.92 20.63 -6.32
CA CYS A 7 15.44 20.67 -4.96
C CYS A 7 15.47 19.23 -4.42
N SER A 8 16.60 18.80 -3.84
CA SER A 8 16.69 17.49 -3.16
C SER A 8 15.54 17.36 -2.15
N ARG A 9 14.88 16.20 -2.12
CA ARG A 9 13.81 15.88 -1.16
C ARG A 9 14.34 15.02 -0.02
N GLY A 10 15.60 15.26 0.35
CA GLY A 10 16.20 14.77 1.57
C GLY A 10 15.54 15.33 2.83
N SER A 11 15.60 14.55 3.90
CA SER A 11 15.30 14.98 5.27
C SER A 11 16.45 15.80 5.88
N ILE A 12 17.70 15.54 5.50
CA ILE A 12 18.84 16.37 5.91
C ILE A 12 19.15 17.36 4.79
N THR A 13 19.37 18.61 5.19
CA THR A 13 19.78 19.71 4.31
C THR A 13 20.98 20.43 4.91
N GLU A 14 21.69 21.22 4.11
CA GLU A 14 22.78 22.07 4.59
C GLU A 14 22.31 23.00 5.72
N ALA A 15 23.06 23.04 6.83
CA ALA A 15 22.84 24.00 7.90
C ALA A 15 23.28 25.40 7.46
N ALA A 16 22.42 26.40 7.65
CA ALA A 16 22.70 27.78 7.21
C ALA A 16 23.80 28.47 8.03
N ASP A 17 23.87 28.22 9.33
CA ASP A 17 24.82 28.83 10.27
C ASP A 17 25.97 27.85 10.60
N PHE A 18 26.59 27.27 9.58
CA PHE A 18 27.62 26.25 9.74
C PHE A 18 29.03 26.84 9.96
N ASP A 19 29.74 26.33 10.96
CA ASP A 19 31.17 26.55 11.20
C ASP A 19 31.84 25.21 11.55
N ALA A 20 32.66 24.72 10.62
CA ALA A 20 33.37 23.44 10.78
C ALA A 20 34.30 23.40 12.00
N THR A 21 34.90 24.53 12.37
CA THR A 21 35.82 24.61 13.52
C THR A 21 35.03 24.51 14.81
N ALA A 22 33.95 25.27 14.93
CA ALA A 22 33.08 25.23 16.11
C ALA A 22 32.45 23.84 16.30
N ASP A 23 31.97 23.22 15.21
CA ASP A 23 31.42 21.86 15.25
C ASP A 23 32.49 20.82 15.62
N SER A 24 33.73 20.98 15.11
CA SER A 24 34.84 20.10 15.49
C SER A 24 35.18 20.19 16.99
N GLU A 25 35.14 21.40 17.56
CA GLU A 25 35.35 21.62 18.99
C GLU A 25 34.21 21.04 19.82
N ALA A 26 32.96 21.21 19.36
CA ALA A 26 31.80 20.62 20.01
C ALA A 26 31.90 19.08 20.08
N LEU A 27 32.29 18.42 18.97
CA LEU A 27 32.51 16.97 18.96
C LEU A 27 33.68 16.54 19.85
N TYR A 28 34.79 17.29 19.84
CA TYR A 28 35.93 17.00 20.72
C TYR A 28 35.53 17.07 22.19
N ASN A 29 34.80 18.10 22.58
CA ASN A 29 34.33 18.27 23.95
C ASN A 29 33.28 17.23 24.34
N ALA A 30 32.40 16.83 23.42
CA ALA A 30 31.42 15.77 23.65
C ALA A 30 32.06 14.40 23.91
N MET A 31 33.27 14.15 23.41
CA MET A 31 34.04 12.92 23.62
C MET A 31 35.08 13.04 24.74
N LYS A 32 35.16 14.17 25.43
CA LYS A 32 36.19 14.42 26.45
C LYS A 32 35.74 13.97 27.83
N GLY A 33 36.49 13.06 28.45
CA GLY A 33 36.30 12.65 29.83
C GLY A 33 35.96 11.16 29.95
N PHE A 34 35.23 10.78 31.00
CA PHE A 34 34.76 9.41 31.15
C PHE A 34 33.40 9.25 30.46
N GLY A 35 33.37 8.51 29.36
CA GLY A 35 32.20 8.38 28.48
C GLY A 35 32.04 9.58 27.54
N SER A 36 30.96 9.58 26.77
CA SER A 36 30.67 10.58 25.75
C SER A 36 29.26 11.14 25.87
N ASP A 37 29.10 12.41 25.51
CA ASP A 37 27.81 13.07 25.31
C ASP A 37 27.21 12.65 23.97
N LYS A 38 26.57 11.48 23.98
CA LYS A 38 25.92 10.89 22.80
C LYS A 38 24.87 11.79 22.20
N GLU A 39 24.22 12.65 23.00
CA GLU A 39 23.21 13.56 22.50
C GLU A 39 23.83 14.68 21.69
N ALA A 40 24.86 15.33 22.21
CA ALA A 40 25.58 16.36 21.48
C ALA A 40 26.16 15.81 20.16
N ILE A 41 26.71 14.59 20.20
CA ILE A 41 27.23 13.92 18.99
C ILE A 41 26.10 13.68 17.98
N LEU A 42 24.97 13.09 18.41
CA LEU A 42 23.90 12.74 17.47
C LEU A 42 23.21 13.99 16.90
N GLU A 43 22.92 15.01 17.72
CA GLU A 43 22.28 16.25 17.26
C GLU A 43 23.15 16.99 16.24
N LEU A 44 24.46 17.07 16.48
CA LEU A 44 25.37 17.73 15.55
C LEU A 44 25.46 16.92 14.24
N VAL A 45 25.75 15.62 14.32
CA VAL A 45 25.94 14.80 13.12
C VAL A 45 24.68 14.78 12.25
N THR A 46 23.48 14.63 12.81
CA THR A 46 22.24 14.55 12.01
C THR A 46 21.73 15.91 11.52
N SER A 47 22.24 17.03 12.05
CA SER A 47 21.87 18.38 11.63
C SER A 47 22.85 19.03 10.65
N ARG A 48 23.86 18.29 10.18
CA ARG A 48 24.80 18.72 9.13
C ARG A 48 24.64 17.84 7.90
N SER A 49 24.74 18.43 6.71
CA SER A 49 24.84 17.66 5.47
C SER A 49 26.13 16.85 5.44
N ASN A 50 26.19 15.83 4.59
CA ASN A 50 27.41 15.05 4.47
C ASN A 50 28.63 15.89 4.07
N ALA A 51 28.45 16.86 3.17
CA ALA A 51 29.49 17.80 2.77
C ALA A 51 30.04 18.58 3.99
N GLN A 52 29.14 19.11 4.83
CA GLN A 52 29.52 19.79 6.07
C GLN A 52 30.23 18.85 7.04
N ARG A 53 29.81 17.58 7.15
CA ARG A 53 30.53 16.58 7.97
C ARG A 53 31.95 16.33 7.47
N GLN A 54 32.19 16.37 6.16
CA GLN A 54 33.56 16.26 5.61
C GLN A 54 34.44 17.45 6.01
N GLU A 55 33.89 18.66 6.01
CA GLU A 55 34.60 19.85 6.50
C GLU A 55 34.91 19.75 8.00
N VAL A 56 33.98 19.21 8.81
CA VAL A 56 34.19 18.94 10.23
C VAL A 56 35.31 17.93 10.45
N LEU A 57 35.39 16.85 9.65
CA LEU A 57 36.50 15.89 9.71
C LEU A 57 37.85 16.56 9.47
N ALA A 58 37.93 17.42 8.45
CA ALA A 58 39.15 18.16 8.11
C ALA A 58 39.55 19.17 9.21
N ALA A 59 38.58 19.89 9.76
CA ALA A 59 38.79 20.83 10.86
C ALA A 59 39.25 20.10 12.13
N TYR A 60 38.62 18.97 12.48
CA TYR A 60 39.01 18.16 13.64
C TYR A 60 40.44 17.64 13.51
N LYS A 61 40.82 17.15 12.32
CA LYS A 61 42.18 16.69 12.04
C LYS A 61 43.21 17.82 12.18
N SER A 62 42.86 19.02 11.71
CA SER A 62 43.74 20.19 11.75
C SER A 62 43.92 20.75 13.17
N SER A 63 42.83 20.80 13.95
CA SER A 63 42.82 21.36 15.31
C SER A 63 43.41 20.43 16.36
N TYR A 64 43.18 19.12 16.24
CA TYR A 64 43.54 18.14 17.28
C TYR A 64 44.58 17.11 16.83
N GLY A 65 44.88 17.02 15.52
CA GLY A 65 45.80 16.01 14.98
C GLY A 65 45.24 14.57 15.00
N GLN A 66 44.01 14.39 15.48
CA GLN A 66 43.35 13.11 15.69
C GLN A 66 42.41 12.74 14.52
N ASP A 67 42.04 11.47 14.44
CA ASP A 67 41.06 10.96 13.47
C ASP A 67 39.70 10.86 14.13
N LEU A 68 38.79 11.80 13.81
CA LEU A 68 37.45 11.85 14.40
C LEU A 68 36.65 10.56 14.18
N ILE A 69 36.83 9.86 13.04
CA ILE A 69 36.16 8.57 12.84
C ILE A 69 36.70 7.51 13.80
N GLY A 70 38.02 7.48 14.02
CA GLY A 70 38.67 6.62 15.01
C GLY A 70 38.19 6.91 16.43
N ASP A 71 38.11 8.19 16.81
CA ASP A 71 37.65 8.60 18.14
C ASP A 71 36.16 8.25 18.37
N LEU A 72 35.30 8.47 17.37
CA LEU A 72 33.89 8.06 17.43
C LEU A 72 33.73 6.53 17.57
N LYS A 73 34.57 5.73 16.90
CA LYS A 73 34.57 4.26 17.07
C LYS A 73 35.05 3.82 18.46
N TYR A 74 35.92 4.61 19.09
CA TYR A 74 36.39 4.32 20.44
C TYR A 74 35.32 4.64 21.49
N GLU A 75 34.62 5.77 21.32
CA GLU A 75 33.62 6.27 22.27
C GLU A 75 32.23 5.66 22.13
N LEU A 76 31.86 5.21 20.94
CA LEU A 76 30.54 4.67 20.64
C LEU A 76 30.61 3.15 20.46
N THR A 77 29.49 2.46 20.70
CA THR A 77 29.39 1.01 20.45
C THR A 77 28.08 0.62 19.77
N GLY A 78 28.07 -0.53 19.10
CA GLY A 78 26.86 -1.18 18.58
C GLY A 78 26.21 -0.46 17.38
N ASN A 79 24.88 -0.57 17.25
CA ASN A 79 24.16 0.03 16.13
C ASN A 79 24.27 1.57 16.09
N PHE A 80 24.38 2.20 17.26
CA PHE A 80 24.57 3.65 17.34
C PHE A 80 25.93 4.07 16.79
N GLU A 81 27.02 3.36 17.15
CA GLU A 81 28.34 3.55 16.55
C GLU A 81 28.29 3.38 15.03
N ARG A 82 27.73 2.24 14.55
CA ARG A 82 27.65 1.96 13.12
C ARG A 82 26.94 3.09 12.36
N LEU A 83 25.83 3.58 12.90
CA LEU A 83 25.03 4.64 12.29
C LEU A 83 25.80 5.97 12.24
N ILE A 84 26.35 6.44 13.37
CA ILE A 84 27.10 7.71 13.44
C ILE A 84 28.36 7.65 12.58
N VAL A 85 29.17 6.60 12.71
CA VAL A 85 30.41 6.45 11.95
C VAL A 85 30.14 6.36 10.44
N SER A 86 29.02 5.77 10.04
CA SER A 86 28.66 5.68 8.62
C SER A 86 28.11 6.99 8.06
N LEU A 87 27.42 7.81 8.87
CA LEU A 87 27.01 9.16 8.51
C LEU A 87 28.20 10.10 8.23
N MET A 88 29.37 9.82 8.81
CA MET A 88 30.60 10.58 8.60
C MET A 88 31.35 10.21 7.30
N ARG A 89 31.04 9.08 6.66
CA ARG A 89 31.65 8.71 5.38
C ARG A 89 30.98 9.44 4.23
N THR A 90 31.70 9.72 3.15
CA THR A 90 31.07 10.19 1.91
C THR A 90 30.09 9.12 1.38
N PRO A 91 29.05 9.47 0.61
CA PRO A 91 28.11 8.48 0.08
C PRO A 91 28.80 7.36 -0.71
N PRO A 92 29.77 7.64 -1.61
CA PRO A 92 30.49 6.57 -2.32
C PRO A 92 31.29 5.65 -1.39
N GLN A 93 31.96 6.20 -0.37
CA GLN A 93 32.69 5.39 0.63
C GLN A 93 31.75 4.55 1.49
N HIS A 94 30.56 5.06 1.81
CA HIS A 94 29.55 4.29 2.54
C HIS A 94 29.07 3.10 1.71
N ASP A 95 28.71 3.33 0.44
CA ASP A 95 28.27 2.27 -0.45
C ASP A 95 29.39 1.24 -0.71
N ALA A 96 30.62 1.69 -0.97
CA ALA A 96 31.78 0.83 -1.13
C ALA A 96 32.00 -0.08 0.09
N LYS A 97 31.84 0.48 1.30
CA LYS A 97 31.91 -0.31 2.54
C LYS A 97 30.78 -1.34 2.64
N GLU A 98 29.54 -0.96 2.32
CA GLU A 98 28.40 -1.89 2.37
C GLU A 98 28.53 -3.02 1.35
N ILE A 99 29.10 -2.75 0.16
CA ILE A 99 29.43 -3.78 -0.84
C ILE A 99 30.58 -4.69 -0.34
N HIS A 100 31.65 -4.12 0.20
CA HIS A 100 32.78 -4.88 0.73
C HIS A 100 32.34 -5.84 1.85
N ASP A 101 31.60 -5.32 2.83
CA ASP A 101 31.07 -6.12 3.94
C ASP A 101 30.07 -7.18 3.45
N ALA A 102 29.31 -6.91 2.37
CA ALA A 102 28.40 -7.87 1.77
C ALA A 102 29.12 -9.00 1.02
N GLY A 103 30.23 -8.70 0.34
CA GLY A 103 31.04 -9.70 -0.38
C GLY A 103 31.68 -10.72 0.56
N ALA A 104 32.24 -10.27 1.69
CA ALA A 104 32.92 -11.15 2.65
C ALA A 104 32.02 -12.17 3.37
N GLY A 105 30.69 -12.03 3.28
CA GLY A 105 29.72 -12.92 3.92
C GLY A 105 28.50 -13.27 3.06
N THR A 106 28.58 -13.03 1.75
CA THR A 106 27.53 -13.24 0.74
C THR A 106 26.15 -12.70 1.17
N ASN A 107 26.04 -11.39 1.35
CA ASN A 107 24.76 -10.72 1.58
C ASN A 107 24.16 -10.22 0.25
N GLU A 108 23.54 -11.12 -0.51
CA GLU A 108 22.98 -10.82 -1.84
C GLU A 108 21.93 -9.71 -1.76
N ARG A 109 21.19 -9.62 -0.64
CA ARG A 109 20.19 -8.56 -0.44
C ARG A 109 20.79 -7.16 -0.40
N CYS A 110 22.01 -7.02 0.13
CA CYS A 110 22.74 -5.75 0.13
C CYS A 110 23.20 -5.40 -1.30
N LEU A 111 23.83 -6.36 -1.99
CA LEU A 111 24.28 -6.21 -3.37
C LEU A 111 23.13 -5.77 -4.29
N ILE A 112 21.99 -6.46 -4.18
CA ILE A 112 20.77 -6.15 -4.96
C ILE A 112 20.27 -4.73 -4.67
N GLU A 113 20.15 -4.37 -3.39
CA GLU A 113 19.61 -3.06 -3.01
C GLU A 113 20.47 -1.90 -3.50
N VAL A 114 21.79 -2.00 -3.36
CA VAL A 114 22.72 -0.97 -3.80
C VAL A 114 22.74 -0.93 -5.33
N LEU A 115 23.11 -2.02 -6.00
CA LEU A 115 23.35 -2.02 -7.44
C LEU A 115 22.09 -1.78 -8.29
N ALA A 116 20.90 -2.19 -7.83
CA ALA A 116 19.67 -1.93 -8.57
C ALA A 116 19.15 -0.48 -8.45
N SER A 117 19.62 0.29 -7.45
CA SER A 117 19.05 1.61 -7.12
C SER A 117 19.96 2.80 -7.44
N ARG A 118 21.26 2.58 -7.63
CA ARG A 118 22.22 3.64 -7.95
C ARG A 118 22.16 4.02 -9.43
N ASN A 119 22.38 5.30 -9.71
CA ASN A 119 22.56 5.80 -11.08
C ASN A 119 24.01 5.59 -11.56
N ASN A 120 24.27 5.88 -12.84
CA ASN A 120 25.58 5.67 -13.46
C ASN A 120 26.71 6.39 -12.68
N GLN A 121 26.52 7.67 -12.36
CA GLN A 121 27.52 8.44 -11.61
C GLN A 121 27.80 7.84 -10.23
N GLN A 122 26.76 7.49 -9.47
CA GLN A 122 26.89 6.86 -8.16
C GLN A 122 27.62 5.51 -8.23
N ILE A 123 27.41 4.72 -9.29
CA ILE A 123 28.14 3.47 -9.52
C ILE A 123 29.63 3.76 -9.75
N HIS A 124 29.97 4.71 -10.63
CA HIS A 124 31.36 5.05 -10.90
C HIS A 124 32.10 5.59 -9.67
N ASP A 125 31.47 6.51 -8.93
CA ASP A 125 32.05 7.07 -7.71
C ASP A 125 32.28 5.98 -6.66
N MET A 126 31.33 5.03 -6.54
CA MET A 126 31.42 3.92 -5.60
C MET A 126 32.55 2.94 -5.97
N VAL A 127 32.73 2.63 -7.27
CA VAL A 127 33.82 1.77 -7.74
C VAL A 127 35.19 2.41 -7.47
N GLU A 128 35.32 3.72 -7.72
CA GLU A 128 36.54 4.46 -7.40
C GLU A 128 36.83 4.45 -5.89
N ALA A 129 35.83 4.76 -5.07
CA ALA A 129 35.96 4.75 -3.60
C ALA A 129 36.33 3.36 -3.04
N TYR A 130 35.81 2.28 -3.64
CA TYR A 130 36.15 0.92 -3.26
C TYR A 130 37.61 0.59 -3.56
N LYS A 131 38.08 0.94 -4.75
CA LYS A 131 39.47 0.74 -5.16
C LYS A 131 40.43 1.52 -4.27
N GLU A 132 40.09 2.75 -3.92
CA GLU A 132 40.88 3.58 -3.01
C GLU A 132 40.93 2.97 -1.59
N ALA A 133 39.78 2.52 -1.07
CA ALA A 133 39.68 2.03 0.30
C ALA A 133 40.31 0.63 0.51
N TYR A 134 40.21 -0.26 -0.49
CA TYR A 134 40.55 -1.68 -0.33
C TYR A 134 41.68 -2.15 -1.23
N GLY A 135 42.06 -1.38 -2.25
CA GLY A 135 43.08 -1.77 -3.21
C GLY A 135 42.70 -2.97 -4.09
N SER A 136 41.42 -3.36 -4.09
CA SER A 136 40.86 -4.44 -4.91
C SER A 136 39.87 -3.89 -5.94
N ASP A 137 39.62 -4.68 -6.99
CA ASP A 137 38.64 -4.38 -8.01
C ASP A 137 37.25 -4.87 -7.57
N MET A 138 36.28 -3.95 -7.48
CA MET A 138 34.93 -4.27 -7.01
C MET A 138 34.24 -5.30 -7.91
N GLU A 139 34.42 -5.20 -9.23
CA GLU A 139 33.79 -6.13 -10.18
C GLU A 139 34.39 -7.52 -10.01
N GLU A 140 35.71 -7.65 -9.92
CA GLU A 140 36.37 -8.93 -9.67
C GLU A 140 35.91 -9.57 -8.35
N ASP A 141 35.79 -8.78 -7.28
CA ASP A 141 35.31 -9.26 -5.99
C ASP A 141 33.83 -9.69 -6.08
N VAL A 142 32.94 -8.92 -6.73
CA VAL A 142 31.54 -9.33 -6.94
C VAL A 142 31.43 -10.57 -7.83
N VAL A 143 32.27 -10.68 -8.87
CA VAL A 143 32.33 -11.84 -9.78
C VAL A 143 32.77 -13.10 -9.05
N ARG A 144 33.70 -12.98 -8.09
CA ARG A 144 34.19 -14.11 -7.29
C ARG A 144 33.13 -14.63 -6.33
N GLU A 145 32.35 -13.73 -5.73
CA GLU A 145 31.37 -14.08 -4.69
C GLU A 145 29.97 -14.40 -5.24
N THR A 146 29.74 -14.29 -6.55
CA THR A 146 28.43 -14.54 -7.17
C THR A 146 28.51 -15.48 -8.38
N SER A 147 27.37 -16.04 -8.79
CA SER A 147 27.33 -17.01 -9.89
C SER A 147 26.09 -16.85 -10.78
N GLY A 148 26.07 -17.58 -11.91
CA GLY A 148 24.92 -17.67 -12.80
C GLY A 148 24.47 -16.33 -13.41
N HIS A 149 23.16 -16.22 -13.67
CA HIS A 149 22.55 -15.01 -14.22
C HIS A 149 22.48 -13.86 -13.21
N PHE A 150 22.44 -14.18 -11.91
CA PHE A 150 22.57 -13.20 -10.84
C PHE A 150 23.88 -12.40 -10.99
N LYS A 151 25.03 -13.08 -11.10
CA LYS A 151 26.32 -12.45 -11.37
C LYS A 151 26.28 -11.57 -12.62
N LYS A 152 25.77 -12.10 -13.73
CA LYS A 152 25.72 -11.36 -15.02
C LYS A 152 24.96 -10.04 -14.87
N MET A 153 23.82 -10.06 -14.19
CA MET A 153 23.04 -8.85 -13.97
C MET A 153 23.78 -7.85 -13.07
N LEU A 154 24.43 -8.30 -11.99
CA LEU A 154 25.22 -7.40 -11.14
C LEU A 154 26.37 -6.74 -11.90
N VAL A 155 27.08 -7.49 -12.75
CA VAL A 155 28.15 -6.95 -13.60
C VAL A 155 27.61 -5.88 -14.56
N VAL A 156 26.45 -6.11 -15.17
CA VAL A 156 25.79 -5.11 -16.05
C VAL A 156 25.42 -3.84 -15.28
N LEU A 157 24.88 -3.97 -14.07
CA LEU A 157 24.57 -2.81 -13.23
C LEU A 157 25.84 -2.07 -12.78
N LEU A 158 26.92 -2.80 -12.46
CA LEU A 158 28.22 -2.26 -12.06
C LEU A 158 28.95 -1.51 -13.17
N GLN A 159 28.64 -1.77 -14.45
CA GLN A 159 29.22 -0.98 -15.53
C GLN A 159 28.81 0.49 -15.44
N GLY A 160 27.64 0.81 -14.86
CA GLY A 160 27.16 2.19 -14.77
C GLY A 160 26.95 2.84 -16.13
N THR A 161 26.55 2.07 -17.15
CA THR A 161 26.40 2.56 -18.54
C THR A 161 24.95 2.49 -19.03
N ARG A 162 23.96 2.66 -18.15
CA ARG A 162 22.55 2.72 -18.57
C ARG A 162 22.34 3.96 -19.44
N ASP A 163 21.50 3.87 -20.48
CA ASP A 163 21.15 5.03 -21.29
C ASP A 163 20.46 6.13 -20.46
N GLU A 164 20.99 7.36 -20.50
CA GLU A 164 20.47 8.54 -19.81
C GLU A 164 19.85 9.57 -20.76
N SER A 165 19.80 9.30 -22.07
CA SER A 165 19.30 10.24 -23.09
C SER A 165 17.85 10.67 -22.84
N GLY A 166 17.05 9.80 -22.24
CA GLY A 166 15.63 10.00 -21.99
C GLY A 166 14.77 10.11 -23.26
N VAL A 167 15.37 9.93 -24.43
CA VAL A 167 14.69 9.94 -25.73
C VAL A 167 13.98 8.60 -25.89
N VAL A 168 12.67 8.66 -26.12
CA VAL A 168 11.86 7.46 -26.32
C VAL A 168 11.56 7.29 -27.81
N ASP A 169 11.94 6.13 -28.33
CA ASP A 169 11.53 5.65 -29.65
C ASP A 169 10.35 4.68 -29.47
N ALA A 170 9.19 5.05 -30.00
CA ALA A 170 7.95 4.28 -29.82
C ALA A 170 8.03 2.90 -30.49
N ASP A 171 8.70 2.80 -31.64
CA ASP A 171 8.87 1.52 -32.34
C ASP A 171 9.77 0.59 -31.53
N LEU A 172 10.82 1.14 -30.91
CA LEU A 172 11.69 0.40 -30.01
C LEU A 172 10.99 -0.01 -28.71
N VAL A 173 10.06 0.80 -28.19
CA VAL A 173 9.25 0.43 -27.01
C VAL A 173 8.38 -0.78 -27.33
N GLU A 174 7.68 -0.75 -28.47
CA GLU A 174 6.86 -1.87 -28.90
C GLU A 174 7.72 -3.12 -29.16
N GLN A 175 8.86 -2.96 -29.82
CA GLN A 175 9.80 -4.04 -30.06
C GLN A 175 10.34 -4.64 -28.76
N ASP A 176 10.84 -3.84 -27.81
CA ASP A 176 11.38 -4.34 -26.55
C ASP A 176 10.29 -5.02 -25.69
N ALA A 177 9.04 -4.53 -25.74
CA ALA A 177 7.91 -5.18 -25.06
C ALA A 177 7.59 -6.56 -25.68
N GLN A 178 7.56 -6.65 -27.01
CA GLN A 178 7.41 -7.93 -27.72
C GLN A 178 8.59 -8.87 -27.46
N ASP A 179 9.82 -8.36 -27.48
CA ASP A 179 11.03 -9.14 -27.19
C ASP A 179 11.02 -9.72 -25.78
N LEU A 180 10.57 -8.95 -24.78
CA LEU A 180 10.41 -9.44 -23.40
C LEU A 180 9.30 -10.50 -23.30
N PHE A 181 8.19 -10.31 -24.01
CA PHE A 181 7.07 -11.26 -24.02
C PHE A 181 7.50 -12.59 -24.65
N ALA A 182 8.13 -12.54 -25.83
CA ALA A 182 8.68 -13.70 -26.52
C ALA A 182 9.77 -14.41 -25.70
N ALA A 183 10.59 -13.63 -24.96
CA ALA A 183 11.63 -14.15 -24.09
C ALA A 183 11.12 -14.77 -22.80
N GLY A 184 9.86 -14.57 -22.42
CA GLY A 184 9.26 -15.13 -21.21
C GLY A 184 8.03 -15.96 -21.54
N GLU A 185 6.88 -15.32 -21.65
CA GLU A 185 5.56 -15.97 -21.68
C GLU A 185 5.29 -16.81 -22.96
N GLU A 186 5.96 -16.56 -24.10
CA GLU A 186 5.76 -17.38 -25.33
C GLU A 186 6.55 -18.69 -25.35
N GLN A 187 7.42 -18.93 -24.36
CA GLN A 187 8.25 -20.13 -24.31
C GLN A 187 8.24 -20.76 -22.91
N TRP A 188 8.65 -22.03 -22.83
CA TRP A 188 8.85 -22.66 -21.52
C TRP A 188 10.20 -22.23 -20.96
N GLY A 189 10.18 -21.43 -19.89
CA GLY A 189 11.36 -20.84 -19.25
C GLY A 189 11.63 -19.42 -19.76
N THR A 190 12.70 -18.79 -19.29
CA THR A 190 13.04 -17.41 -19.68
C THR A 190 14.34 -17.36 -20.48
N ASP A 191 14.41 -16.51 -21.52
CA ASP A 191 15.69 -16.04 -22.05
C ASP A 191 16.23 -14.95 -21.12
N GLU A 192 16.98 -15.37 -20.11
CA GLU A 192 17.52 -14.47 -19.09
C GLU A 192 18.50 -13.45 -19.70
N ALA A 193 19.16 -13.78 -20.81
CA ALA A 193 20.10 -12.88 -21.47
C ALA A 193 19.37 -11.70 -22.09
N LYS A 194 18.21 -11.92 -22.70
CA LYS A 194 17.36 -10.86 -23.26
C LYS A 194 16.86 -9.93 -22.15
N PHE A 195 16.36 -10.50 -21.06
CA PHE A 195 15.90 -9.75 -19.89
C PHE A 195 17.03 -8.89 -19.29
N ILE A 196 18.23 -9.46 -19.10
CA ILE A 196 19.41 -8.73 -18.61
C ILE A 196 19.78 -7.57 -19.55
N MET A 197 19.80 -7.82 -20.86
CA MET A 197 20.16 -6.81 -21.85
C MET A 197 19.18 -5.63 -21.84
N ILE A 198 17.87 -5.89 -21.90
CA ILE A 198 16.85 -4.83 -21.97
C ILE A 198 16.80 -4.07 -20.65
N LEU A 199 16.59 -4.77 -19.53
CA LEU A 199 16.41 -4.12 -18.23
C LEU A 199 17.70 -3.50 -17.70
N GLY A 200 18.87 -3.98 -18.11
CA GLY A 200 20.16 -3.44 -17.70
C GLY A 200 20.62 -2.19 -18.47
N SER A 201 20.22 -2.04 -19.74
CA SER A 201 20.81 -1.01 -20.63
C SER A 201 19.86 0.14 -21.00
N ARG A 202 18.56 -0.12 -21.16
CA ARG A 202 17.61 0.90 -21.63
C ARG A 202 17.39 2.00 -20.59
N SER A 203 17.05 3.20 -21.07
CA SER A 203 16.76 4.32 -20.18
C SER A 203 15.55 4.05 -19.30
N VAL A 204 15.52 4.68 -18.11
CA VAL A 204 14.41 4.53 -17.15
C VAL A 204 13.09 4.97 -17.79
N THR A 205 13.10 6.06 -18.55
CA THR A 205 11.89 6.56 -19.25
C THR A 205 11.39 5.56 -20.28
N HIS A 206 12.30 4.99 -21.08
CA HIS A 206 11.97 3.95 -22.06
C HIS A 206 11.36 2.72 -21.39
N LEU A 207 12.03 2.19 -20.36
CA LEU A 207 11.57 0.98 -19.67
C LEU A 207 10.21 1.13 -18.99
N LYS A 208 9.87 2.31 -18.48
CA LYS A 208 8.51 2.57 -17.97
C LYS A 208 7.45 2.37 -19.06
N MET A 209 7.69 2.90 -20.25
CA MET A 209 6.78 2.75 -21.38
C MET A 209 6.75 1.32 -21.91
N VAL A 210 7.90 0.62 -21.88
CA VAL A 210 7.97 -0.82 -22.18
C VAL A 210 7.13 -1.62 -21.20
N PHE A 211 7.16 -1.33 -19.90
CA PHE A 211 6.33 -2.04 -18.91
C PHE A 211 4.83 -1.83 -19.17
N ASP A 212 4.42 -0.59 -19.44
CA ASP A 212 3.03 -0.27 -19.78
C ASP A 212 2.56 -0.95 -21.08
N GLN A 213 3.47 -1.11 -22.06
CA GLN A 213 3.16 -1.80 -23.31
C GLN A 213 3.18 -3.32 -23.17
N TYR A 214 4.13 -3.86 -22.41
CA TYR A 214 4.24 -5.28 -22.08
C TYR A 214 2.96 -5.77 -21.40
N GLU A 215 2.43 -5.02 -20.43
CA GLU A 215 1.20 -5.38 -19.71
C GLU A 215 -0.01 -5.52 -20.64
N LYS A 216 -0.05 -4.76 -21.75
CA LYS A 216 -1.10 -4.90 -22.78
C LYS A 216 -0.93 -6.12 -23.67
N ILE A 217 0.30 -6.53 -23.95
CA ILE A 217 0.61 -7.66 -24.82
C ILE A 217 0.49 -8.98 -24.06
N ALA A 218 1.08 -9.03 -22.87
CA ALA A 218 1.16 -10.22 -22.02
C ALA A 218 -0.09 -10.45 -21.16
N GLU A 219 -0.98 -9.44 -21.07
CA GLU A 219 -2.11 -9.42 -20.13
C GLU A 219 -1.67 -9.74 -18.68
N LYS A 220 -0.45 -9.34 -18.34
CA LYS A 220 0.22 -9.62 -17.06
C LYS A 220 1.36 -8.63 -16.84
N SER A 221 1.59 -8.24 -15.60
CA SER A 221 2.70 -7.33 -15.29
C SER A 221 4.05 -8.01 -15.51
N ILE A 222 5.06 -7.23 -15.91
CA ILE A 222 6.43 -7.75 -16.06
C ILE A 222 6.96 -8.35 -14.74
N GLU A 223 6.55 -7.81 -13.59
CA GLU A 223 6.88 -8.36 -12.28
C GLU A 223 6.31 -9.76 -12.07
N ASP A 224 5.06 -9.98 -12.47
CA ASP A 224 4.43 -11.29 -12.29
C ASP A 224 5.01 -12.32 -13.26
N SER A 225 5.39 -11.92 -14.48
CA SER A 225 6.15 -12.77 -15.41
C SER A 225 7.51 -13.17 -14.83
N ILE A 226 8.23 -12.21 -14.25
CA ILE A 226 9.51 -12.48 -13.58
C ILE A 226 9.33 -13.45 -12.41
N LYS A 227 8.29 -13.27 -11.57
CA LYS A 227 8.02 -14.15 -10.42
C LYS A 227 7.62 -15.57 -10.81
N SER A 228 6.91 -15.74 -11.92
CA SER A 228 6.49 -17.08 -12.35
C SER A 228 7.62 -17.86 -13.02
N GLU A 229 8.51 -17.17 -13.72
CA GLU A 229 9.52 -17.83 -14.56
C GLU A 229 10.92 -17.90 -13.94
N LEU A 230 11.28 -16.96 -13.06
CA LEU A 230 12.60 -16.90 -12.44
C LEU A 230 12.56 -17.35 -10.98
N SER A 231 13.72 -17.72 -10.44
CA SER A 231 13.86 -18.07 -9.02
C SER A 231 15.17 -17.58 -8.42
N GLY A 232 15.26 -17.64 -7.08
CA GLY A 232 16.48 -17.36 -6.33
C GLY A 232 16.92 -15.90 -6.37
N ASP A 233 18.22 -15.64 -6.25
CA ASP A 233 18.74 -14.26 -6.23
C ASP A 233 18.66 -13.56 -7.58
N PHE A 234 18.59 -14.33 -8.68
CA PHE A 234 18.36 -13.75 -10.00
C PHE A 234 16.96 -13.15 -10.11
N GLU A 235 15.91 -13.87 -9.68
CA GLU A 235 14.56 -13.29 -9.58
C GLU A 235 14.54 -12.03 -8.72
N ARG A 236 15.19 -12.07 -7.54
CA ARG A 236 15.23 -10.94 -6.60
C ARG A 236 15.90 -9.71 -7.19
N VAL A 237 17.02 -9.85 -7.91
CA VAL A 237 17.69 -8.70 -8.53
C VAL A 237 16.86 -8.12 -9.66
N MET A 238 16.21 -8.98 -10.47
CA MET A 238 15.37 -8.54 -11.58
C MET A 238 14.14 -7.77 -11.08
N LEU A 239 13.46 -8.27 -10.05
CA LEU A 239 12.36 -7.53 -9.40
C LEU A 239 12.83 -6.22 -8.77
N ALA A 240 14.00 -6.20 -8.14
CA ALA A 240 14.55 -4.96 -7.57
C ALA A 240 14.81 -3.92 -8.66
N VAL A 241 15.38 -4.32 -9.80
CA VAL A 241 15.62 -3.44 -10.94
C VAL A 241 14.31 -2.88 -11.49
N VAL A 242 13.30 -3.73 -11.73
CA VAL A 242 11.98 -3.28 -12.18
C VAL A 242 11.34 -2.30 -11.19
N HIS A 243 11.37 -2.62 -9.90
CA HIS A 243 10.83 -1.75 -8.86
C HIS A 243 11.56 -0.40 -8.78
N CYS A 244 12.90 -0.38 -8.88
CA CYS A 244 13.67 0.85 -8.93
C CYS A 244 13.36 1.68 -10.18
N ILE A 245 13.22 1.04 -11.35
CA ILE A 245 12.81 1.70 -12.59
C ILE A 245 11.43 2.35 -12.41
N ARG A 246 10.44 1.64 -11.82
CA ARG A 246 9.11 2.22 -11.55
C ARG A 246 9.22 3.39 -10.56
N SER A 247 9.78 3.15 -9.38
CA SER A 247 10.00 4.15 -8.34
C SER A 247 11.00 3.69 -7.30
N VAL A 248 12.18 4.32 -7.29
CA VAL A 248 13.23 4.10 -6.28
C VAL A 248 12.71 4.39 -4.86
N SER A 249 11.91 5.44 -4.66
CA SER A 249 11.38 5.80 -3.34
C SER A 249 10.38 4.76 -2.83
N MET A 250 9.53 4.21 -3.70
CA MET A 250 8.63 3.10 -3.33
C MET A 250 9.41 1.81 -3.05
N PHE A 251 10.47 1.53 -3.80
CA PHE A 251 11.36 0.40 -3.53
C PHE A 251 11.95 0.48 -2.13
N PHE A 252 12.51 1.63 -1.74
CA PHE A 252 13.05 1.82 -0.40
C PHE A 252 11.98 1.82 0.69
N ALA A 253 10.78 2.36 0.44
CA ALA A 253 9.67 2.28 1.39
C ALA A 253 9.30 0.81 1.69
N ARG A 254 9.23 -0.04 0.66
CA ARG A 254 9.01 -1.50 0.82
C ARG A 254 10.13 -2.17 1.58
N ARG A 255 11.40 -1.83 1.30
CA ARG A 255 12.54 -2.42 2.01
C ARG A 255 12.62 -1.99 3.46
N LEU A 256 12.35 -0.73 3.78
CA LEU A 256 12.25 -0.23 5.15
C LEU A 256 11.17 -0.98 5.93
N TYR A 257 9.98 -1.16 5.34
CA TYR A 257 8.90 -1.90 5.98
C TYR A 257 9.32 -3.35 6.24
N LYS A 258 9.87 -4.05 5.23
CA LYS A 258 10.39 -5.42 5.38
C LYS A 258 11.50 -5.52 6.43
N SER A 259 12.29 -4.46 6.65
CA SER A 259 13.35 -4.46 7.66
C SER A 259 12.85 -4.37 9.10
N MET A 260 11.61 -3.89 9.32
CA MET A 260 11.01 -3.70 10.65
C MET A 260 9.73 -4.55 10.83
N LYS A 261 9.37 -5.39 9.84
CA LYS A 261 8.18 -6.24 9.91
C LYS A 261 8.49 -7.52 10.70
N GLY A 262 7.74 -7.76 11.77
CA GLY A 262 7.79 -9.01 12.54
C GLY A 262 8.51 -8.84 13.88
N LEU A 263 9.03 -9.94 14.43
CA LEU A 263 9.82 -9.89 15.66
C LEU A 263 11.28 -9.58 15.32
N GLY A 264 11.78 -8.45 15.81
CA GLY A 264 13.14 -7.97 15.61
C GLY A 264 13.32 -7.13 14.34
N THR A 265 14.50 -6.53 14.21
CA THR A 265 14.80 -5.54 13.16
C THR A 265 16.00 -6.00 12.35
N ALA A 266 15.94 -5.88 11.03
CA ALA A 266 17.10 -6.02 10.14
C ALA A 266 17.93 -4.72 10.16
N ASP A 267 18.54 -4.41 11.30
CA ASP A 267 19.21 -3.13 11.59
C ASP A 267 20.20 -2.68 10.51
N ASN A 268 20.99 -3.60 9.95
CA ASN A 268 21.95 -3.26 8.90
C ASN A 268 21.27 -2.68 7.65
N THR A 269 20.09 -3.19 7.29
CA THR A 269 19.30 -2.67 6.17
C THR A 269 18.65 -1.34 6.53
N LEU A 270 18.10 -1.22 7.74
CA LEU A 270 17.51 0.02 8.23
C LEU A 270 18.54 1.16 8.25
N ILE A 271 19.71 0.93 8.84
CA ILE A 271 20.84 1.88 8.88
C ILE A 271 21.26 2.30 7.47
N ARG A 272 21.55 1.34 6.58
CA ARG A 272 22.02 1.62 5.23
C ARG A 272 21.04 2.48 4.45
N ILE A 273 19.74 2.15 4.47
CA ILE A 273 18.72 2.92 3.74
C ILE A 273 18.56 4.31 4.36
N MET A 274 18.47 4.41 5.69
CA MET A 274 18.27 5.70 6.36
C MET A 274 19.43 6.67 6.13
N ILE A 275 20.66 6.17 6.01
CA ILE A 275 21.82 6.99 5.62
C ILE A 275 21.81 7.31 4.14
N ALA A 276 21.72 6.30 3.27
CA ALA A 276 21.90 6.48 1.83
C ALA A 276 20.83 7.38 1.20
N ARG A 277 19.66 7.51 1.83
CA ARG A 277 18.51 8.25 1.28
C ARG A 277 18.19 9.55 2.02
N SER A 278 18.84 9.85 3.16
CA SER A 278 18.54 11.02 3.99
C SER A 278 18.74 12.35 3.27
N GLU A 279 19.66 12.44 2.32
CA GLU A 279 19.96 13.66 1.56
C GLU A 279 19.46 13.61 0.10
N ILE A 280 18.64 12.61 -0.26
CA ILE A 280 18.17 12.37 -1.64
C ILE A 280 16.64 12.48 -1.73
N ASP A 281 15.92 11.53 -1.15
CA ASP A 281 14.46 11.35 -1.35
C ASP A 281 13.74 10.77 -0.12
N MET A 282 14.31 10.91 1.08
CA MET A 282 13.70 10.42 2.31
C MET A 282 12.26 10.94 2.52
N LEU A 283 11.95 12.16 2.08
CA LEU A 283 10.59 12.68 2.16
C LEU A 283 9.63 11.95 1.21
N ASP A 284 10.06 11.61 0.00
CA ASP A 284 9.27 10.80 -0.95
C ASP A 284 9.11 9.37 -0.47
N ILE A 285 10.15 8.79 0.14
CA ILE A 285 10.09 7.47 0.78
C ILE A 285 9.05 7.45 1.89
N ARG A 286 8.99 8.48 2.73
CA ARG A 286 7.97 8.59 3.80
C ARG A 286 6.56 8.69 3.26
N GLU A 287 6.37 9.43 2.17
CA GLU A 287 5.08 9.54 1.49
C GLU A 287 4.67 8.18 0.93
N CYS A 288 5.55 7.52 0.19
CA CYS A 288 5.33 6.16 -0.32
C CYS A 288 5.02 5.17 0.81
N PHE A 289 5.73 5.26 1.93
CA PHE A 289 5.54 4.41 3.11
C PHE A 289 4.17 4.64 3.75
N ARG A 290 3.81 5.91 3.97
CA ARG A 290 2.52 6.29 4.59
C ARG A 290 1.34 5.90 3.72
N LEU A 291 1.47 6.02 2.39
CA LEU A 291 0.42 5.62 1.46
C LEU A 291 0.21 4.11 1.42
N ARG A 292 1.26 3.33 1.72
CA ARG A 292 1.25 1.87 1.58
C ARG A 292 1.02 1.10 2.88
N TYR A 293 1.37 1.67 4.03
CA TYR A 293 1.37 0.95 5.31
C TYR A 293 0.58 1.68 6.40
N GLU A 294 -0.02 0.92 7.31
CA GLU A 294 -0.85 1.44 8.42
C GLU A 294 -0.10 2.37 9.40
N LYS A 295 1.24 2.26 9.45
CA LYS A 295 2.10 3.08 10.30
C LYS A 295 2.98 3.97 9.43
N SER A 296 3.22 5.20 9.89
CA SER A 296 4.25 6.03 9.27
C SER A 296 5.63 5.41 9.48
N LEU A 297 6.57 5.70 8.57
CA LEU A 297 7.97 5.29 8.72
C LEU A 297 8.54 5.71 10.08
N TYR A 298 8.24 6.94 10.52
CA TYR A 298 8.65 7.47 11.82
C TYR A 298 8.14 6.63 12.98
N ASN A 299 6.85 6.28 12.99
CA ASN A 299 6.27 5.49 14.08
C ASN A 299 6.80 4.05 14.08
N MET A 300 6.99 3.46 12.89
CA MET A 300 7.55 2.12 12.79
C MET A 300 8.99 2.08 13.35
N ILE A 301 9.83 3.05 13.00
CA ILE A 301 11.17 3.20 13.59
C ILE A 301 11.08 3.40 15.11
N LYS A 302 10.16 4.26 15.58
CA LYS A 302 10.05 4.64 16.99
C LYS A 302 9.70 3.44 17.90
N GLU A 303 8.88 2.54 17.39
CA GLU A 303 8.40 1.36 18.09
C GLU A 303 9.39 0.20 18.01
N ASP A 304 10.08 0.05 16.87
CA ASP A 304 10.95 -1.10 16.61
C ASP A 304 12.39 -0.89 17.13
N THR A 305 12.78 0.35 17.45
CA THR A 305 14.13 0.70 17.90
C THR A 305 14.17 1.36 19.28
N SER A 306 15.36 1.46 19.88
CA SER A 306 15.54 2.01 21.23
C SER A 306 16.84 2.83 21.38
N GLY A 307 16.96 3.56 22.50
CA GLY A 307 18.16 4.34 22.85
C GLY A 307 18.54 5.44 21.84
N ASP A 308 19.81 5.80 21.82
CA ASP A 308 20.34 6.84 20.92
C ASP A 308 20.28 6.43 19.45
N TYR A 309 20.41 5.13 19.17
CA TYR A 309 20.18 4.56 17.85
C TYR A 309 18.80 4.95 17.29
N LYS A 310 17.72 4.77 18.08
CA LYS A 310 16.38 5.25 17.70
C LYS A 310 16.37 6.73 17.40
N ARG A 311 16.93 7.55 18.30
CA ARG A 311 16.85 9.01 18.21
C ARG A 311 17.51 9.52 16.94
N THR A 312 18.67 8.97 16.60
CA THR A 312 19.37 9.26 15.34
C THR A 312 18.53 8.85 14.13
N LEU A 313 17.97 7.63 14.09
CA LEU A 313 17.12 7.21 12.97
C LEU A 313 15.87 8.10 12.80
N LEU A 314 15.26 8.52 13.91
CA LEU A 314 14.11 9.42 13.88
C LEU A 314 14.49 10.80 13.35
N GLN A 315 15.67 11.32 13.68
CA GLN A 315 16.19 12.57 13.11
C GLN A 315 16.49 12.43 11.61
N LEU A 316 17.11 11.33 11.18
CA LEU A 316 17.29 11.03 9.75
C LEU A 316 15.95 10.89 9.00
N CYS A 317 14.87 10.54 9.70
CA CYS A 317 13.54 10.42 9.10
C CYS A 317 12.83 11.78 8.92
N VAL A 318 13.17 12.85 9.64
CA VAL A 318 12.40 14.11 9.60
C VAL A 318 13.20 15.25 9.00
N ALA A 319 12.54 16.12 8.23
CA ALA A 319 13.14 17.37 7.80
C ALA A 319 13.26 18.31 9.01
N LEU A 320 14.48 18.51 9.50
CA LEU A 320 14.76 19.55 10.49
C LEU A 320 14.72 20.91 9.79
N LYS A 321 13.54 21.54 9.73
CA LYS A 321 13.45 22.98 9.48
C LYS A 321 13.05 23.69 10.77
N PRO A 322 13.82 24.70 11.23
CA PRO A 322 13.30 25.67 12.17
C PRO A 322 12.28 26.53 11.42
N HIS A 323 11.02 26.43 11.86
CA HIS A 323 9.87 27.23 11.43
C HIS A 323 9.18 26.87 10.10
N LEU A 324 7.85 27.01 10.15
CA LEU A 324 6.77 26.56 9.26
C LEU A 324 6.90 26.71 7.73
N SER A 325 6.01 25.94 7.07
CA SER A 325 5.19 26.24 5.86
C SER A 325 5.73 25.91 4.46
N LEU A 326 5.39 24.70 3.95
CA LEU A 326 5.26 24.37 2.51
C LEU A 326 4.27 23.21 2.20
N ILE A 327 3.28 22.98 3.05
CA ILE A 327 2.20 21.99 2.86
C ILE A 327 1.21 22.29 1.69
N PRO A 328 0.89 23.55 1.30
CA PRO A 328 -0.30 23.81 0.46
C PRO A 328 -0.23 23.35 -1.01
N LEU A 329 0.95 23.19 -1.61
CA LEU A 329 1.09 22.80 -3.03
C LEU A 329 1.07 21.29 -3.25
N PHE A 330 1.39 20.51 -2.21
CA PHE A 330 1.44 19.06 -2.25
C PHE A 330 0.03 18.44 -2.08
N GLN A 331 -0.80 19.05 -1.23
CA GLN A 331 -2.19 18.64 -0.99
C GLN A 331 -3.09 18.74 -2.24
N LYS A 332 -2.83 19.76 -3.08
CA LYS A 332 -3.67 20.03 -4.27
C LYS A 332 -3.44 19.04 -5.42
N TRP A 333 -2.39 18.23 -5.39
CA TRP A 333 -2.12 17.16 -6.36
C TRP A 333 -2.61 15.79 -5.83
N GLU A 334 -2.62 15.62 -4.50
CA GLU A 334 -3.09 14.43 -3.78
C GLU A 334 -4.61 14.22 -3.92
N GLU A 335 -5.40 15.30 -3.99
CA GLU A 335 -6.85 15.24 -4.31
C GLU A 335 -7.13 14.81 -5.77
N TYR A 336 -6.34 15.28 -6.74
CA TYR A 336 -6.57 14.96 -8.16
C TYR A 336 -6.05 13.57 -8.57
N PHE A 337 -5.01 13.05 -7.91
CA PHE A 337 -4.41 11.76 -8.28
C PHE A 337 -5.16 10.56 -7.68
N LEU A 338 -5.77 10.72 -6.49
CA LEU A 338 -6.60 9.67 -5.86
C LEU A 338 -7.96 9.52 -6.56
N ASP A 339 -8.54 10.61 -7.07
CA ASP A 339 -9.77 10.54 -7.89
C ASP A 339 -9.50 9.95 -9.29
N PHE A 340 -8.27 10.03 -9.81
CA PHE A 340 -7.90 9.45 -11.12
C PHE A 340 -7.73 7.92 -11.10
N ILE A 341 -7.47 7.31 -9.94
CA ILE A 341 -7.28 5.85 -9.79
C ILE A 341 -8.50 5.17 -9.12
N ALA A 342 -9.44 5.92 -8.54
CA ALA A 342 -10.59 5.37 -7.84
C ALA A 342 -11.72 4.92 -8.79
N GLY A 343 -12.00 3.61 -8.84
CA GLY A 343 -13.29 3.11 -9.31
C GLY A 343 -13.28 2.18 -10.54
N LEU A 344 -12.20 1.41 -10.76
CA LEU A 344 -12.23 0.40 -11.82
C LEU A 344 -13.09 -0.81 -11.38
N PRO A 345 -14.22 -1.08 -12.05
CA PRO A 345 -15.01 -2.28 -11.80
C PRO A 345 -14.28 -3.51 -12.36
N THR A 346 -14.48 -4.68 -11.74
CA THR A 346 -14.04 -5.97 -12.33
C THR A 346 -15.07 -6.53 -13.30
N LEU A 347 -16.33 -6.10 -13.19
CA LEU A 347 -17.42 -6.49 -14.09
C LEU A 347 -17.83 -5.33 -14.99
N LEU A 348 -17.65 -5.54 -16.29
CA LEU A 348 -18.09 -4.61 -17.34
C LEU A 348 -19.33 -5.15 -18.05
N PRO A 349 -20.17 -4.28 -18.64
CA PRO A 349 -21.26 -4.73 -19.51
C PRO A 349 -20.74 -5.59 -20.66
N ALA A 350 -21.38 -6.73 -20.92
CA ALA A 350 -21.05 -7.57 -22.07
C ALA A 350 -21.37 -6.84 -23.39
N VAL A 351 -20.44 -6.88 -24.35
CA VAL A 351 -20.54 -6.16 -25.63
C VAL A 351 -21.62 -6.76 -26.54
N ASP A 352 -21.67 -8.08 -26.67
CA ASP A 352 -22.64 -8.80 -27.50
C ASP A 352 -23.83 -9.33 -26.69
N PHE A 353 -24.48 -8.43 -25.94
CA PHE A 353 -25.54 -8.80 -25.01
C PHE A 353 -26.88 -9.07 -25.71
N ASP A 354 -27.39 -10.31 -25.58
CA ASP A 354 -28.74 -10.71 -25.99
C ASP A 354 -29.52 -11.26 -24.78
N PRO A 355 -30.45 -10.47 -24.21
CA PRO A 355 -31.22 -10.89 -23.03
C PRO A 355 -32.17 -12.06 -23.33
N ALA A 356 -32.59 -12.26 -24.58
CA ALA A 356 -33.47 -13.37 -24.96
C ALA A 356 -32.68 -14.68 -25.02
N ALA A 357 -31.48 -14.65 -25.60
CA ALA A 357 -30.57 -15.80 -25.61
C ALA A 357 -30.19 -16.20 -24.18
N ASP A 358 -29.79 -15.24 -23.34
CA ASP A 358 -29.42 -15.49 -21.95
C ASP A 358 -30.62 -16.04 -21.15
N ALA A 359 -31.82 -15.47 -21.31
CA ALA A 359 -33.02 -15.97 -20.64
C ALA A 359 -33.37 -17.42 -21.04
N GLN A 360 -33.22 -17.77 -22.32
CA GLN A 360 -33.44 -19.13 -22.80
C GLN A 360 -32.38 -20.11 -22.29
N ALA A 361 -31.11 -19.69 -22.28
CA ALA A 361 -30.00 -20.48 -21.77
C ALA A 361 -30.15 -20.76 -20.26
N LEU A 362 -30.48 -19.74 -19.46
CA LEU A 362 -30.81 -19.90 -18.04
C LEU A 362 -32.00 -20.84 -17.83
N ARG A 363 -33.06 -20.72 -18.63
CA ARG A 363 -34.20 -21.64 -18.52
C ARG A 363 -33.81 -23.07 -18.81
N LYS A 364 -32.98 -23.29 -19.84
CA LYS A 364 -32.48 -24.62 -20.23
C LYS A 364 -31.61 -25.21 -19.13
N ALA A 365 -30.72 -24.42 -18.53
CA ALA A 365 -29.87 -24.81 -17.42
C ALA A 365 -30.68 -25.27 -16.18
N MET A 366 -31.84 -24.64 -15.95
CA MET A 366 -32.78 -24.97 -14.88
C MET A 366 -33.88 -25.97 -15.29
N LYS A 367 -33.74 -26.69 -16.42
CA LYS A 367 -34.80 -27.59 -16.93
C LYS A 367 -34.35 -29.05 -16.90
N GLY A 368 -34.95 -29.83 -15.99
CA GLY A 368 -34.79 -31.29 -15.98
C GLY A 368 -34.60 -31.83 -14.58
N PHE A 369 -34.00 -33.01 -14.47
CA PHE A 369 -33.47 -33.51 -13.20
C PHE A 369 -32.03 -33.02 -13.07
N GLY A 370 -31.78 -32.16 -12.08
CA GLY A 370 -30.50 -31.47 -11.88
C GLY A 370 -30.48 -30.06 -12.49
N THR A 371 -29.46 -29.30 -12.10
CA THR A 371 -29.23 -27.91 -12.51
C THR A 371 -27.88 -27.84 -13.22
N ASP A 372 -27.81 -27.15 -14.35
CA ASP A 372 -26.53 -26.83 -14.99
C ASP A 372 -26.01 -25.52 -14.38
N GLU A 373 -25.32 -25.65 -13.24
CA GLU A 373 -24.86 -24.47 -12.51
C GLU A 373 -23.79 -23.68 -13.28
N ASP A 374 -22.92 -24.33 -14.06
CA ASP A 374 -21.85 -23.66 -14.83
C ASP A 374 -22.42 -22.66 -15.86
N ILE A 375 -23.51 -23.01 -16.56
CA ILE A 375 -24.18 -22.06 -17.48
C ILE A 375 -24.79 -20.88 -16.70
N ILE A 376 -25.44 -21.14 -15.57
CA ILE A 376 -26.02 -20.08 -14.73
C ILE A 376 -24.94 -19.10 -14.28
N ILE A 377 -23.82 -19.68 -13.87
CA ILE A 377 -22.64 -18.98 -13.41
C ILE A 377 -22.05 -18.14 -14.54
N ASP A 378 -21.72 -18.73 -15.69
CA ASP A 378 -21.06 -18.02 -16.80
C ASP A 378 -21.89 -16.85 -17.31
N ILE A 379 -23.21 -17.00 -17.35
CA ILE A 379 -24.11 -15.91 -17.75
C ILE A 379 -24.16 -14.84 -16.66
N ILE A 380 -24.50 -15.20 -15.42
CA ILE A 380 -24.74 -14.20 -14.38
C ILE A 380 -23.44 -13.49 -14.01
N ALA A 381 -22.32 -14.21 -13.95
CA ALA A 381 -21.02 -13.66 -13.64
C ALA A 381 -20.56 -12.60 -14.64
N ARG A 382 -20.87 -12.76 -15.93
CA ARG A 382 -20.33 -11.94 -17.03
C ARG A 382 -21.31 -10.93 -17.60
N ARG A 383 -22.29 -10.51 -16.81
CA ARG A 383 -23.29 -9.50 -17.17
C ARG A 383 -23.33 -8.44 -16.09
N SER A 384 -23.37 -7.17 -16.48
CA SER A 384 -23.55 -6.09 -15.51
C SER A 384 -24.90 -6.21 -14.81
N ASN A 385 -25.06 -5.55 -13.66
CA ASN A 385 -26.33 -5.59 -12.94
C ASN A 385 -27.49 -5.09 -13.81
N ALA A 386 -27.27 -4.05 -14.61
CA ALA A 386 -28.25 -3.53 -15.56
C ALA A 386 -28.69 -4.61 -16.57
N GLN A 387 -27.72 -5.32 -17.17
CA GLN A 387 -28.00 -6.44 -18.08
C GLN A 387 -28.75 -7.59 -17.37
N ARG A 388 -28.38 -7.91 -16.12
CA ARG A 388 -29.10 -8.90 -15.31
C ARG A 388 -30.56 -8.49 -15.05
N GLN A 389 -30.84 -7.20 -14.85
CA GLN A 389 -32.23 -6.73 -14.73
C GLN A 389 -33.00 -6.89 -16.04
N GLU A 390 -32.36 -6.64 -17.18
CA GLU A 390 -32.98 -6.85 -18.50
C GLU A 390 -33.25 -8.33 -18.79
N ILE A 391 -32.33 -9.23 -18.42
CA ILE A 391 -32.56 -10.68 -18.44
C ILE A 391 -33.77 -11.04 -17.57
N ARG A 392 -33.89 -10.46 -16.36
CA ARG A 392 -35.00 -10.71 -15.43
C ARG A 392 -36.35 -10.35 -16.05
N GLN A 393 -36.43 -9.20 -16.74
CA GLN A 393 -37.63 -8.75 -17.43
C GLN A 393 -37.93 -9.61 -18.67
N THR A 394 -36.92 -9.94 -19.44
CA THR A 394 -37.02 -10.76 -20.67
C THR A 394 -37.43 -12.19 -20.35
N PHE A 395 -36.88 -12.80 -19.30
CA PHE A 395 -37.28 -14.12 -18.81
C PHE A 395 -38.75 -14.17 -18.44
N LYS A 396 -39.26 -13.13 -17.76
CA LYS A 396 -40.68 -13.04 -17.39
C LYS A 396 -41.59 -12.87 -18.60
N SER A 397 -41.21 -12.01 -19.55
CA SER A 397 -42.02 -11.73 -20.74
C SER A 397 -42.04 -12.90 -21.74
N LEU A 398 -40.89 -13.52 -22.01
CA LEU A 398 -40.77 -14.61 -22.97
C LEU A 398 -41.27 -15.96 -22.43
N LEU A 399 -41.05 -16.24 -21.15
CA LEU A 399 -41.29 -17.57 -20.59
C LEU A 399 -42.46 -17.61 -19.59
N GLY A 400 -42.98 -16.44 -19.17
CA GLY A 400 -44.07 -16.34 -18.19
C GLY A 400 -43.69 -16.80 -16.78
N ARG A 401 -42.39 -16.82 -16.45
CA ARG A 401 -41.84 -17.34 -15.19
C ARG A 401 -41.05 -16.27 -14.43
N ASP A 402 -40.89 -16.47 -13.13
CA ASP A 402 -40.09 -15.58 -12.29
C ASP A 402 -38.68 -16.15 -12.14
N LEU A 403 -37.69 -15.48 -12.76
CA LEU A 403 -36.29 -15.93 -12.75
C LEU A 403 -35.72 -16.03 -11.33
N MET A 404 -36.08 -15.10 -10.43
CA MET A 404 -35.57 -15.12 -9.05
C MET A 404 -36.14 -16.30 -8.27
N LYS A 405 -37.40 -16.67 -8.52
CA LYS A 405 -38.02 -17.84 -7.91
C LYS A 405 -37.41 -19.14 -8.44
N ASP A 406 -37.20 -19.23 -9.75
CA ASP A 406 -36.60 -20.40 -10.38
C ASP A 406 -35.15 -20.59 -9.89
N LEU A 407 -34.30 -19.54 -9.86
CA LEU A 407 -32.93 -19.64 -9.34
C LEU A 407 -32.88 -20.07 -7.87
N LYS A 408 -33.81 -19.59 -7.03
CA LYS A 408 -33.89 -20.00 -5.61
C LYS A 408 -34.33 -21.45 -5.41
N SER A 409 -35.10 -22.03 -6.34
CA SER A 409 -35.49 -23.44 -6.24
C SER A 409 -34.42 -24.39 -6.76
N GLU A 410 -33.58 -23.93 -7.69
CA GLU A 410 -32.57 -24.76 -8.36
C GLU A 410 -31.18 -24.68 -7.72
N LEU A 411 -30.87 -23.60 -7.00
CA LEU A 411 -29.58 -23.39 -6.32
C LEU A 411 -29.71 -23.55 -4.80
N SER A 412 -28.59 -23.81 -4.12
CA SER A 412 -28.55 -23.88 -2.65
C SER A 412 -27.29 -23.25 -2.03
N LYS A 413 -27.33 -23.02 -0.72
CA LYS A 413 -26.19 -22.58 0.11
C LYS A 413 -25.52 -21.28 -0.40
N ASN A 414 -24.19 -21.25 -0.49
CA ASN A 414 -23.42 -20.06 -0.85
C ASN A 414 -23.56 -19.69 -2.33
N LEU A 415 -23.74 -20.67 -3.22
CA LEU A 415 -23.98 -20.42 -4.63
C LEU A 415 -25.32 -19.69 -4.84
N GLU A 416 -26.38 -20.15 -4.18
CA GLU A 416 -27.67 -19.44 -4.17
C GLU A 416 -27.51 -18.01 -3.64
N ARG A 417 -26.81 -17.82 -2.52
CA ARG A 417 -26.60 -16.49 -1.92
C ARG A 417 -25.89 -15.54 -2.88
N LEU A 418 -24.82 -16.01 -3.52
CA LEU A 418 -24.03 -15.23 -4.48
C LEU A 418 -24.85 -14.89 -5.72
N VAL A 419 -25.44 -15.89 -6.38
CA VAL A 419 -26.22 -15.71 -7.62
C VAL A 419 -27.43 -14.80 -7.38
N ILE A 420 -28.19 -15.05 -6.33
CA ILE A 420 -29.32 -14.19 -5.97
C ILE A 420 -28.84 -12.79 -5.58
N GLY A 421 -27.66 -12.67 -4.96
CA GLY A 421 -27.03 -11.39 -4.66
C GLY A 421 -26.75 -10.57 -5.92
N LEU A 422 -26.07 -11.18 -6.90
CA LEU A 422 -25.72 -10.55 -8.18
C LEU A 422 -26.94 -10.12 -9.01
N MET A 423 -28.08 -10.82 -8.86
CA MET A 423 -29.33 -10.54 -9.58
C MET A 423 -30.20 -9.43 -8.96
N LEU A 424 -29.96 -9.06 -7.69
CA LEU A 424 -30.65 -7.94 -7.05
C LEU A 424 -30.03 -6.62 -7.49
N THR A 425 -30.82 -5.54 -7.58
CA THR A 425 -30.21 -4.21 -7.78
C THR A 425 -29.30 -3.86 -6.58
N PRO A 426 -28.32 -2.96 -6.72
CA PRO A 426 -27.44 -2.59 -5.60
C PRO A 426 -28.21 -2.18 -4.34
N ALA A 427 -29.26 -1.36 -4.49
CA ALA A 427 -30.14 -0.95 -3.39
C ALA A 427 -30.96 -2.10 -2.79
N GLU A 428 -31.51 -3.00 -3.62
CA GLU A 428 -32.22 -4.19 -3.14
C GLU A 428 -31.29 -5.15 -2.38
N PHE A 429 -30.05 -5.31 -2.87
CA PHE A 429 -29.03 -6.15 -2.25
C PHE A 429 -28.63 -5.61 -0.88
N ASP A 430 -28.26 -4.33 -0.80
CA ASP A 430 -27.89 -3.69 0.47
C ASP A 430 -29.06 -3.73 1.47
N ALA A 431 -30.30 -3.45 1.02
CA ALA A 431 -31.47 -3.55 1.88
C ALA A 431 -31.69 -4.98 2.42
N LYS A 432 -31.43 -6.01 1.60
CA LYS A 432 -31.46 -7.41 2.04
C LYS A 432 -30.33 -7.73 3.01
N MET A 433 -29.13 -7.18 2.83
CA MET A 433 -28.01 -7.40 3.74
C MET A 433 -28.24 -6.72 5.09
N MET A 434 -28.76 -5.49 5.10
CA MET A 434 -29.19 -4.80 6.32
C MET A 434 -30.28 -5.59 7.05
N ARG A 435 -31.27 -6.11 6.32
CA ARG A 435 -32.32 -6.97 6.92
C ARG A 435 -31.73 -8.21 7.57
N LYS A 436 -30.78 -8.87 6.88
CA LYS A 436 -30.12 -10.09 7.37
C LYS A 436 -29.24 -9.83 8.59
N ALA A 437 -28.70 -8.62 8.72
CA ALA A 437 -27.91 -8.21 9.87
C ALA A 437 -28.76 -7.90 11.11
N ILE A 438 -30.03 -7.52 10.92
CA ILE A 438 -30.97 -7.18 12.00
C ILE A 438 -31.86 -8.37 12.38
N GLU A 439 -32.19 -9.26 11.44
CA GLU A 439 -33.14 -10.33 11.70
C GLU A 439 -32.50 -11.54 12.41
N GLY A 440 -33.09 -11.94 13.53
CA GLY A 440 -32.69 -13.16 14.25
C GLY A 440 -32.43 -12.89 15.73
N VAL A 441 -31.62 -13.75 16.34
CA VAL A 441 -31.12 -13.53 17.70
C VAL A 441 -29.74 -12.90 17.58
N GLY A 442 -29.61 -11.69 18.12
CA GLY A 442 -28.39 -10.88 18.00
C GLY A 442 -28.36 -10.08 16.70
N THR A 443 -27.41 -9.15 16.63
CA THR A 443 -27.19 -8.23 15.51
C THR A 443 -25.85 -8.57 14.84
N ASP A 444 -25.73 -8.38 13.53
CA ASP A 444 -24.43 -8.41 12.83
C ASP A 444 -23.92 -6.97 12.69
N GLU A 445 -23.31 -6.45 13.76
CA GLU A 445 -22.84 -5.07 13.85
C GLU A 445 -21.82 -4.76 12.75
N HIS A 446 -20.96 -5.73 12.41
CA HIS A 446 -19.95 -5.58 11.38
C HIS A 446 -20.53 -5.39 9.98
N ALA A 447 -21.64 -6.04 9.65
CA ALA A 447 -22.35 -5.83 8.38
C ALA A 447 -23.05 -4.46 8.34
N LEU A 448 -23.71 -4.06 9.43
CA LEU A 448 -24.36 -2.74 9.54
C LEU A 448 -23.34 -1.61 9.34
N ILE A 449 -22.21 -1.70 10.03
CA ILE A 449 -21.11 -0.73 9.91
C ILE A 449 -20.52 -0.74 8.49
N GLU A 450 -20.29 -1.92 7.90
CA GLU A 450 -19.74 -2.03 6.52
C GLU A 450 -20.55 -1.21 5.53
N ILE A 451 -21.86 -1.45 5.51
CA ILE A 451 -22.75 -0.91 4.51
C ILE A 451 -22.93 0.59 4.74
N LEU A 452 -23.26 1.00 5.96
CA LEU A 452 -23.57 2.40 6.26
C LEU A 452 -22.37 3.34 6.12
N VAL A 453 -21.14 2.85 6.32
CA VAL A 453 -19.94 3.68 6.23
C VAL A 453 -19.42 3.83 4.79
N THR A 454 -19.67 2.84 3.93
CA THR A 454 -19.03 2.76 2.61
C THR A 454 -19.93 3.17 1.44
N ARG A 455 -21.21 3.44 1.70
CA ARG A 455 -22.19 3.86 0.69
C ARG A 455 -22.29 5.38 0.63
N SER A 456 -22.54 5.89 -0.58
CA SER A 456 -22.85 7.30 -0.80
C SER A 456 -24.23 7.65 -0.23
N ASN A 457 -24.50 8.94 -0.05
CA ASN A 457 -25.82 9.42 0.38
C ASN A 457 -26.93 8.91 -0.54
N GLU A 458 -26.75 9.01 -1.86
CA GLU A 458 -27.68 8.48 -2.85
C GLU A 458 -27.89 6.97 -2.69
N GLY A 459 -26.80 6.21 -2.50
CA GLY A 459 -26.87 4.77 -2.26
C GLY A 459 -27.66 4.41 -1.00
N ILE A 460 -27.45 5.14 0.11
CA ILE A 460 -28.18 4.96 1.37
C ILE A 460 -29.67 5.29 1.20
N GLN A 461 -29.99 6.38 0.50
CA GLN A 461 -31.38 6.77 0.23
C GLN A 461 -32.10 5.74 -0.65
N ALA A 462 -31.44 5.24 -1.69
CA ALA A 462 -31.96 4.17 -2.55
C ALA A 462 -32.16 2.87 -1.76
N MET A 463 -31.21 2.50 -0.90
CA MET A 463 -31.32 1.35 0.02
C MET A 463 -32.52 1.51 0.96
N ASN A 464 -32.73 2.68 1.58
CA ASN A 464 -33.87 2.95 2.45
C ASN A 464 -35.21 2.81 1.74
N ALA A 465 -35.30 3.30 0.50
CA ALA A 465 -36.48 3.15 -0.34
C ALA A 465 -36.75 1.67 -0.68
N ALA A 466 -35.70 0.93 -1.08
CA ALA A 466 -35.79 -0.50 -1.36
C ALA A 466 -36.21 -1.31 -0.12
N TYR A 467 -35.64 -0.99 1.05
CA TYR A 467 -35.97 -1.62 2.33
C TYR A 467 -37.45 -1.40 2.69
N SER A 468 -37.91 -0.16 2.60
CA SER A 468 -39.30 0.20 2.89
C SER A 468 -40.29 -0.48 1.95
N SER A 469 -39.94 -0.57 0.66
CA SER A 469 -40.74 -1.26 -0.34
C SER A 469 -40.83 -2.77 -0.07
N ALA A 470 -39.70 -3.42 0.26
CA ALA A 470 -39.61 -4.86 0.45
C ALA A 470 -40.23 -5.34 1.78
N TYR A 471 -39.97 -4.62 2.88
CA TYR A 471 -40.30 -5.09 4.24
C TYR A 471 -41.44 -4.34 4.91
N LYS A 472 -41.97 -3.28 4.26
CA LYS A 472 -43.06 -2.43 4.77
C LYS A 472 -42.74 -1.80 6.13
N LYS A 473 -41.46 -1.50 6.37
CA LYS A 473 -40.90 -0.88 7.57
C LYS A 473 -39.77 0.07 7.19
N SER A 474 -39.48 1.07 8.01
CA SER A 474 -38.28 1.88 7.83
C SER A 474 -37.05 1.12 8.35
N LEU A 475 -35.92 1.24 7.63
CA LEU A 475 -34.65 0.66 8.06
C LEU A 475 -34.16 1.29 9.37
N GLU A 476 -34.29 2.61 9.49
CA GLU A 476 -33.99 3.35 10.72
C GLU A 476 -34.77 2.80 11.93
N GLY A 477 -36.07 2.54 11.77
CA GLY A 477 -36.90 2.01 12.85
C GLY A 477 -36.50 0.60 13.27
N ASP A 478 -36.15 -0.26 12.30
CA ASP A 478 -35.63 -1.59 12.61
C ASP A 478 -34.24 -1.51 13.31
N ILE A 479 -33.34 -0.61 12.89
CA ILE A 479 -32.05 -0.36 13.57
C ILE A 479 -32.27 0.10 15.02
N GLN A 480 -33.19 1.05 15.25
CA GLN A 480 -33.51 1.57 16.57
C GLN A 480 -34.15 0.53 17.49
N SER A 481 -34.82 -0.47 16.90
CA SER A 481 -35.43 -1.56 17.66
C SER A 481 -34.44 -2.65 18.07
N ASP A 482 -33.38 -2.84 17.27
CA ASP A 482 -32.42 -3.94 17.42
C ASP A 482 -31.13 -3.51 18.12
N THR A 483 -30.79 -2.22 18.04
CA THR A 483 -29.57 -1.65 18.64
C THR A 483 -29.90 -0.59 19.69
N SER A 484 -28.96 -0.32 20.61
CA SER A 484 -29.15 0.70 21.65
C SER A 484 -27.87 1.52 21.91
N GLY A 485 -27.96 2.52 22.79
CA GLY A 485 -26.82 3.33 23.21
C GLY A 485 -26.19 4.18 22.11
N HIS A 486 -24.90 4.49 22.26
CA HIS A 486 -24.12 5.31 21.31
C HIS A 486 -24.01 4.65 19.93
N PHE A 487 -23.91 3.33 19.89
CA PHE A 487 -23.86 2.58 18.64
C PHE A 487 -25.13 2.79 17.79
N CYS A 488 -26.32 2.69 18.41
CA CYS A 488 -27.59 3.00 17.75
C CYS A 488 -27.64 4.44 17.19
N ARG A 489 -27.11 5.42 17.93
CA ARG A 489 -27.05 6.82 17.47
C ARG A 489 -26.15 6.98 16.26
N ILE A 490 -25.00 6.31 16.22
CA ILE A 490 -24.08 6.33 15.07
C ILE A 490 -24.78 5.76 13.84
N LEU A 491 -25.36 4.57 13.95
CA LEU A 491 -26.07 3.94 12.84
C LEU A 491 -27.27 4.77 12.36
N THR A 492 -28.03 5.37 13.29
CA THR A 492 -29.14 6.28 12.97
C THR A 492 -28.65 7.51 12.22
N SER A 493 -27.49 8.06 12.58
CA SER A 493 -26.91 9.20 11.86
C SER A 493 -26.46 8.82 10.44
N LEU A 494 -25.85 7.66 10.27
CA LEU A 494 -25.35 7.22 8.96
C LEU A 494 -26.50 6.81 8.03
N VAL A 495 -27.51 6.10 8.53
CA VAL A 495 -28.63 5.59 7.72
C VAL A 495 -29.52 6.69 7.15
N GLN A 496 -29.41 7.92 7.65
CA GLN A 496 -30.10 9.07 7.05
C GLN A 496 -29.56 9.42 5.65
N GLY A 497 -28.31 9.05 5.32
CA GLY A 497 -27.69 9.44 4.05
C GLY A 497 -27.60 10.96 3.91
N GLY A 498 -27.25 11.64 5.00
CA GLY A 498 -27.19 13.10 5.12
C GLY A 498 -25.79 13.63 5.41
N ARG A 499 -24.74 12.94 4.94
CA ARG A 499 -23.36 13.41 5.08
C ARG A 499 -23.16 14.65 4.19
N GLU A 500 -22.43 15.64 4.66
CA GLU A 500 -22.00 16.80 3.88
C GLU A 500 -21.24 16.31 2.62
N GLU A 501 -21.49 16.94 1.48
CA GLU A 501 -20.81 16.68 0.22
C GLU A 501 -20.06 17.96 -0.22
N GLY A 502 -18.86 17.79 -0.77
CA GLY A 502 -18.01 18.90 -1.21
C GLY A 502 -16.65 18.95 -0.51
N GLU A 503 -15.88 19.97 -0.91
CA GLU A 503 -14.48 20.18 -0.52
C GLU A 503 -14.27 20.48 0.97
N ALA A 504 -13.04 20.33 1.42
CA ALA A 504 -12.66 20.61 2.81
C ALA A 504 -12.67 22.13 3.12
N ASP A 505 -13.46 22.52 4.12
CA ASP A 505 -13.25 23.80 4.82
C ASP A 505 -12.01 23.73 5.72
N LEU A 506 -10.98 24.51 5.41
CA LEU A 506 -9.69 24.46 6.11
C LEU A 506 -9.76 24.98 7.55
N GLU A 507 -10.52 26.05 7.80
CA GLU A 507 -10.63 26.65 9.14
C GLU A 507 -11.44 25.74 10.07
N ARG A 508 -12.53 25.18 9.54
CA ARG A 508 -13.35 24.22 10.28
C ARG A 508 -12.60 22.90 10.53
N ALA A 509 -11.73 22.47 9.61
CA ALA A 509 -10.96 21.24 9.79
C ALA A 509 -9.98 21.34 10.97
N ASP A 510 -9.34 22.50 11.17
CA ASP A 510 -8.48 22.75 12.34
C ASP A 510 -9.28 22.67 13.64
N ALA A 511 -10.49 23.26 13.67
CA ALA A 511 -11.38 23.21 14.83
C ALA A 511 -11.88 21.78 15.12
N ASP A 512 -12.33 21.06 14.09
CA ASP A 512 -12.81 19.67 14.20
C ASP A 512 -11.68 18.72 14.64
N ALA A 513 -10.43 18.98 14.22
CA ALA A 513 -9.24 18.24 14.68
C ALA A 513 -8.96 18.48 16.18
N GLN A 514 -9.08 19.72 16.65
CA GLN A 514 -8.93 20.05 18.07
C GLN A 514 -10.03 19.41 18.93
N VAL A 515 -11.29 19.45 18.48
CA VAL A 515 -12.41 18.78 19.15
C VAL A 515 -12.19 17.27 19.20
N SER A 516 -11.71 16.66 18.11
CA SER A 516 -11.37 15.24 18.07
C SER A 516 -10.25 14.91 19.07
N TRP A 517 -9.20 15.73 19.15
CA TRP A 517 -8.14 15.54 20.14
C TRP A 517 -8.63 15.68 21.58
N MET A 518 -9.38 16.74 21.89
CA MET A 518 -9.93 16.97 23.22
C MET A 518 -10.83 15.83 23.67
N THR A 519 -11.68 15.31 22.78
CA THR A 519 -12.59 14.20 23.10
C THR A 519 -11.82 12.94 23.46
N ILE A 520 -10.75 12.64 22.72
CA ILE A 520 -9.99 11.42 22.94
C ILE A 520 -9.02 11.54 24.13
N ASP A 521 -8.37 12.70 24.32
CA ASP A 521 -7.52 12.93 25.50
C ASP A 521 -8.34 12.96 26.79
N ALA A 522 -9.59 13.46 26.70
CA ALA A 522 -10.60 13.40 27.75
C ALA A 522 -11.26 12.03 27.93
N CYS A 523 -10.84 10.95 27.27
CA CYS A 523 -11.27 9.59 27.66
C CYS A 523 -10.87 9.21 29.10
N ASN A 524 -10.16 10.09 29.83
CA ASN A 524 -9.96 10.06 31.28
C ASN A 524 -10.93 10.94 32.11
N ALA A 525 -11.85 11.67 31.47
CA ALA A 525 -12.83 12.58 32.08
C ALA A 525 -14.18 12.51 31.34
N GLU A 526 -15.13 11.77 31.90
CA GLU A 526 -16.49 11.55 31.39
C GLU A 526 -17.20 12.87 30.99
N SER A 527 -17.36 13.12 29.69
CA SER A 527 -18.26 14.16 29.18
C SER A 527 -18.95 13.70 27.90
N ASP A 528 -20.20 13.25 28.02
CA ASP A 528 -21.09 12.85 26.93
C ASP A 528 -21.18 13.89 25.79
N ASP A 529 -20.98 15.18 26.08
CA ASP A 529 -21.02 16.27 25.11
C ASP A 529 -19.88 16.21 24.09
N MET A 530 -18.67 15.83 24.52
CA MET A 530 -17.52 15.73 23.63
C MET A 530 -17.63 14.50 22.72
N GLU A 531 -18.10 13.38 23.25
CA GLU A 531 -18.34 12.17 22.45
C GLU A 531 -19.40 12.41 21.36
N MET A 532 -20.47 13.16 21.66
CA MET A 532 -21.47 13.56 20.66
C MET A 532 -20.91 14.46 19.56
N LYS A 533 -19.98 15.38 19.89
CA LYS A 533 -19.32 16.23 18.88
C LYS A 533 -18.43 15.41 17.98
N PHE A 534 -17.63 14.51 18.54
CA PHE A 534 -16.77 13.61 17.77
C PHE A 534 -17.60 12.69 16.85
N GLN A 535 -18.69 12.12 17.36
CA GLN A 535 -19.65 11.37 16.57
C GLN A 535 -20.18 12.20 15.40
N THR A 536 -20.62 13.43 15.68
CA THR A 536 -21.18 14.33 14.66
C THR A 536 -20.14 14.59 13.57
N ILE A 537 -18.89 14.88 13.92
CA ILE A 537 -17.81 15.10 12.96
C ILE A 537 -17.66 13.88 12.04
N LEU A 538 -17.44 12.68 12.60
CA LEU A 538 -17.21 11.47 11.82
C LEU A 538 -18.41 11.03 10.98
N CYS A 539 -19.64 11.24 11.46
CA CYS A 539 -20.84 10.78 10.76
C CYS A 539 -21.36 11.78 9.71
N THR A 540 -21.08 13.08 9.87
CA THR A 540 -21.71 14.13 9.03
C THR A 540 -20.75 14.88 8.13
N ARG A 541 -19.45 14.96 8.41
CA ARG A 541 -18.52 15.70 7.53
C ARG A 541 -18.26 14.97 6.21
N SER A 542 -17.97 15.73 5.16
CA SER A 542 -17.57 15.17 3.88
C SER A 542 -16.26 14.39 4.00
N PHE A 543 -16.05 13.40 3.12
CA PHE A 543 -14.81 12.63 3.11
C PHE A 543 -13.56 13.51 2.85
N PRO A 544 -13.57 14.46 1.89
CA PRO A 544 -12.48 15.42 1.75
C PRO A 544 -12.20 16.19 3.05
N HIS A 545 -13.24 16.68 3.71
CA HIS A 545 -13.09 17.40 4.98
C HIS A 545 -12.53 16.51 6.09
N LEU A 546 -13.01 15.27 6.25
CA LEU A 546 -12.48 14.33 7.25
C LEU A 546 -11.01 13.97 7.00
N ARG A 547 -10.59 13.80 5.74
CA ARG A 547 -9.17 13.61 5.42
C ARG A 547 -8.34 14.79 5.90
N ARG A 548 -8.83 16.02 5.70
CA ARG A 548 -8.18 17.24 6.21
C ARG A 548 -8.13 17.27 7.74
N VAL A 549 -9.23 16.94 8.40
CA VAL A 549 -9.30 16.82 9.87
C VAL A 549 -8.26 15.82 10.39
N PHE A 550 -8.11 14.65 9.75
CA PHE A 550 -7.14 13.65 10.18
C PHE A 550 -5.69 14.10 9.96
N GLN A 551 -5.42 14.85 8.89
CA GLN A 551 -4.10 15.45 8.66
C GLN A 551 -3.75 16.47 9.74
N GLU A 552 -4.68 17.37 10.08
CA GLU A 552 -4.47 18.38 11.12
C GLU A 552 -4.40 17.75 12.51
N PHE A 553 -5.18 16.70 12.76
CA PHE A 553 -5.07 15.89 13.98
C PHE A 553 -3.66 15.34 14.16
N VAL A 554 -3.07 14.74 13.12
CA VAL A 554 -1.68 14.25 13.16
C VAL A 554 -0.70 15.40 13.36
N ARG A 555 -0.91 16.55 12.70
CA ARG A 555 -0.05 17.72 12.83
C ARG A 555 0.00 18.24 14.27
N PHE A 556 -1.14 18.34 14.97
CA PHE A 556 -1.20 18.88 16.32
C PHE A 556 -0.74 17.89 17.39
N THR A 557 -1.00 16.60 17.18
CA THR A 557 -0.84 15.59 18.24
C THR A 557 0.36 14.68 18.03
N ASN A 558 0.89 14.63 16.81
CA ASN A 558 1.84 13.63 16.31
C ASN A 558 1.37 12.17 16.56
N LYS A 559 0.05 11.98 16.66
CA LYS A 559 -0.59 10.68 16.82
C LYS A 559 -1.57 10.45 15.67
N ASP A 560 -1.74 9.19 15.32
CA ASP A 560 -2.69 8.79 14.29
C ASP A 560 -4.06 8.48 14.92
N ILE A 561 -5.11 9.11 14.40
CA ILE A 561 -6.47 9.02 14.95
C ILE A 561 -7.00 7.59 14.94
N GLU A 562 -6.62 6.79 13.94
CA GLU A 562 -7.03 5.40 13.84
C GLU A 562 -6.41 4.56 14.97
N GLN A 563 -5.10 4.69 15.21
CA GLN A 563 -4.42 3.99 16.30
C GLN A 563 -4.97 4.38 17.67
N ILE A 564 -5.32 5.65 17.82
CA ILE A 564 -5.94 6.14 19.03
C ILE A 564 -7.31 5.51 19.25
N ILE A 565 -8.19 5.50 18.24
CA ILE A 565 -9.51 4.84 18.35
C ILE A 565 -9.32 3.37 18.74
N LYS A 566 -8.36 2.66 18.12
CA LYS A 566 -8.03 1.26 18.46
C LYS A 566 -7.66 1.09 19.95
N LYS A 567 -6.93 2.05 20.52
CA LYS A 567 -6.35 1.96 21.86
C LYS A 567 -7.29 2.43 22.96
N GLU A 568 -7.95 3.57 22.76
CA GLU A 568 -8.70 4.28 23.81
C GLU A 568 -10.19 3.94 23.82
N MET A 569 -10.73 3.40 22.71
CA MET A 569 -12.15 3.05 22.61
C MET A 569 -12.34 1.53 22.63
N SER A 570 -13.56 1.09 22.94
CA SER A 570 -13.92 -0.33 22.95
C SER A 570 -15.34 -0.58 22.39
N GLY A 571 -15.68 -1.85 22.18
CA GLY A 571 -17.00 -2.27 21.69
C GLY A 571 -17.34 -1.79 20.28
N ASP A 572 -18.64 -1.72 19.97
CA ASP A 572 -19.14 -1.42 18.62
C ASP A 572 -19.00 0.04 18.23
N VAL A 573 -18.95 0.94 19.22
CA VAL A 573 -18.63 2.36 19.01
C VAL A 573 -17.22 2.50 18.42
N LYS A 574 -16.23 1.81 19.01
CA LYS A 574 -14.88 1.74 18.45
C LYS A 574 -14.92 1.20 17.02
N ASN A 575 -15.62 0.08 16.80
CA ASN A 575 -15.65 -0.56 15.48
C ASN A 575 -16.28 0.35 14.41
N ALA A 576 -17.32 1.10 14.75
CA ALA A 576 -17.98 2.04 13.85
C ALA A 576 -17.06 3.22 13.50
N PHE A 577 -16.46 3.89 14.49
CA PHE A 577 -15.54 4.99 14.22
C PHE A 577 -14.28 4.53 13.49
N TYR A 578 -13.75 3.37 13.87
CA TYR A 578 -12.62 2.74 13.18
C TYR A 578 -12.92 2.54 11.69
N ALA A 579 -14.07 1.94 11.38
CA ALA A 579 -14.49 1.72 10.00
C ALA A 579 -14.67 3.04 9.23
N ILE A 580 -15.25 4.08 9.85
CA ILE A 580 -15.37 5.41 9.22
C ILE A 580 -13.99 5.95 8.84
N VAL A 581 -13.06 5.95 9.79
CA VAL A 581 -11.70 6.47 9.55
C VAL A 581 -11.00 5.68 8.45
N CYS A 582 -11.04 4.36 8.48
CA CYS A 582 -10.39 3.53 7.47
C CYS A 582 -11.01 3.72 6.09
N SER A 583 -12.35 3.78 5.99
CA SER A 583 -13.06 4.03 4.73
C SER A 583 -12.72 5.40 4.14
N VAL A 584 -12.62 6.43 4.98
CA VAL A 584 -12.23 7.78 4.54
C VAL A 584 -10.78 7.82 4.05
N LYS A 585 -9.86 7.12 4.74
CA LYS A 585 -8.43 7.06 4.39
C LYS A 585 -8.20 6.33 3.07
N ASN A 586 -8.67 5.09 2.95
CA ASN A 586 -8.54 4.26 1.76
C ASN A 586 -9.62 3.17 1.77
N GLN A 587 -10.74 3.43 1.10
CA GLN A 587 -11.88 2.52 1.05
C GLN A 587 -11.55 1.15 0.38
N PRO A 588 -10.81 1.09 -0.74
CA PRO A 588 -10.34 -0.18 -1.29
C PRO A 588 -9.51 -1.01 -0.29
N SER A 589 -8.56 -0.39 0.42
CA SER A 589 -7.74 -1.05 1.43
C SER A 589 -8.57 -1.54 2.62
N TYR A 590 -9.57 -0.77 3.05
CA TYR A 590 -10.54 -1.19 4.06
C TYR A 590 -11.28 -2.48 3.65
N PHE A 591 -11.75 -2.57 2.40
CA PHE A 591 -12.39 -3.80 1.93
C PHE A 591 -11.40 -4.96 1.76
N ALA A 592 -10.15 -4.70 1.36
CA ALA A 592 -9.11 -5.72 1.26
C ALA A 592 -8.81 -6.37 2.62
N ASP A 593 -8.63 -5.56 3.67
CA ASP A 593 -8.44 -6.05 5.05
C ASP A 593 -9.67 -6.85 5.54
N ARG A 594 -10.89 -6.42 5.18
CA ARG A 594 -12.10 -7.17 5.52
C ARG A 594 -12.21 -8.51 4.81
N LEU A 595 -11.86 -8.57 3.52
CA LEU A 595 -11.78 -9.84 2.78
C LEU A 595 -10.78 -10.77 3.43
N TYR A 596 -9.59 -10.26 3.79
CA TYR A 596 -8.58 -11.03 4.48
C TYR A 596 -9.10 -11.59 5.81
N LYS A 597 -9.72 -10.74 6.65
CA LYS A 597 -10.31 -11.15 7.93
C LYS A 597 -11.44 -12.17 7.77
N ALA A 598 -12.24 -12.07 6.71
CA ALA A 598 -13.31 -13.02 6.43
C ALA A 598 -12.78 -14.41 6.07
N MET A 599 -11.56 -14.51 5.53
CA MET A 599 -10.98 -15.77 5.06
C MET A 599 -9.88 -16.31 5.99
N LYS A 600 -9.31 -15.47 6.87
CA LYS A 600 -8.23 -15.85 7.77
C LYS A 600 -8.73 -16.68 8.95
N GLY A 601 -8.14 -17.86 9.14
CA GLY A 601 -8.27 -18.66 10.37
C GLY A 601 -8.90 -20.03 10.12
N LEU A 602 -9.46 -20.65 11.17
CA LEU A 602 -10.16 -21.93 11.01
C LEU A 602 -11.59 -21.68 10.50
N GLY A 603 -11.75 -21.61 9.18
CA GLY A 603 -13.03 -21.44 8.49
C GLY A 603 -13.17 -20.08 7.79
N THR A 604 -14.32 -19.84 7.17
CA THR A 604 -14.58 -18.64 6.34
C THR A 604 -15.89 -17.98 6.73
N ASP A 605 -15.89 -16.64 6.84
CA ASP A 605 -17.11 -15.82 6.90
C ASP A 605 -17.64 -15.59 5.48
N ASP A 606 -18.35 -16.60 4.97
CA ASP A 606 -18.95 -16.59 3.64
C ASP A 606 -19.91 -15.42 3.43
N ARG A 607 -20.53 -14.91 4.51
CA ARG A 607 -21.50 -13.81 4.41
C ARG A 607 -20.80 -12.50 4.13
N ALA A 608 -19.73 -12.20 4.87
CA ALA A 608 -18.92 -11.01 4.62
C ALA A 608 -18.25 -11.09 3.25
N LEU A 609 -17.70 -12.26 2.90
CA LEU A 609 -17.08 -12.51 1.61
C LEU A 609 -18.05 -12.22 0.45
N ILE A 610 -19.21 -12.89 0.42
CA ILE A 610 -20.22 -12.69 -0.64
C ILE A 610 -20.72 -11.25 -0.67
N ARG A 611 -20.94 -10.62 0.48
CA ARG A 611 -21.44 -9.23 0.56
C ARG A 611 -20.46 -8.25 -0.08
N ILE A 612 -19.17 -8.35 0.24
CA ILE A 612 -18.15 -7.46 -0.31
C ILE A 612 -18.04 -7.68 -1.82
N LEU A 613 -17.95 -8.93 -2.28
CA LEU A 613 -17.78 -9.22 -3.71
C LEU A 613 -18.96 -8.72 -4.54
N VAL A 614 -20.19 -9.06 -4.14
CA VAL A 614 -21.38 -8.63 -4.86
C VAL A 614 -21.43 -7.11 -4.93
N SER A 615 -21.27 -6.44 -3.78
CA SER A 615 -21.45 -5.00 -3.71
C SER A 615 -20.32 -4.17 -4.31
N ARG A 616 -19.11 -4.73 -4.44
CA ARG A 616 -17.94 -4.03 -4.99
C ARG A 616 -17.57 -4.44 -6.42
N SER A 617 -18.15 -5.53 -6.94
CA SER A 617 -17.84 -6.09 -8.28
C SER A 617 -17.95 -5.08 -9.43
N GLU A 618 -18.89 -4.15 -9.36
CA GLU A 618 -19.12 -3.11 -10.37
C GLU A 618 -18.72 -1.71 -9.86
N VAL A 619 -17.87 -1.62 -8.82
CA VAL A 619 -17.44 -0.34 -8.21
C VAL A 619 -15.93 -0.19 -8.18
N ASP A 620 -15.21 -0.98 -7.38
CA ASP A 620 -13.77 -0.80 -7.15
C ASP A 620 -13.05 -2.11 -6.77
N LEU A 621 -13.65 -3.26 -7.06
CA LEU A 621 -13.07 -4.56 -6.69
C LEU A 621 -11.69 -4.80 -7.32
N PHE A 622 -11.36 -4.16 -8.44
CA PHE A 622 -10.01 -4.19 -9.02
C PHE A 622 -9.00 -3.54 -8.07
N ASN A 623 -9.33 -2.35 -7.56
CA ASN A 623 -8.49 -1.64 -6.60
C ASN A 623 -8.39 -2.42 -5.28
N ILE A 624 -9.47 -3.06 -4.85
CA ILE A 624 -9.48 -3.93 -3.66
C ILE A 624 -8.52 -5.12 -3.84
N ARG A 625 -8.52 -5.78 -5.00
CA ARG A 625 -7.58 -6.88 -5.31
C ARG A 625 -6.13 -6.40 -5.28
N LYS A 626 -5.86 -5.24 -5.87
CA LYS A 626 -4.53 -4.62 -5.83
C LYS A 626 -4.07 -4.37 -4.40
N GLU A 627 -4.89 -3.70 -3.59
CA GLU A 627 -4.60 -3.46 -2.17
C GLU A 627 -4.42 -4.77 -1.39
N PHE A 628 -5.21 -5.80 -1.70
CA PHE A 628 -5.07 -7.12 -1.10
C PHE A 628 -3.70 -7.75 -1.42
N LYS A 629 -3.33 -7.82 -2.71
CA LYS A 629 -2.03 -8.33 -3.17
C LYS A 629 -0.87 -7.55 -2.57
N GLU A 630 -1.01 -6.23 -2.49
CA GLU A 630 0.02 -5.36 -1.95
C GLU A 630 0.23 -5.48 -0.44
N THR A 631 -0.83 -5.77 0.32
CA THR A 631 -0.79 -5.87 1.79
C THR A 631 -0.48 -7.30 2.27
N GLN A 632 -1.03 -8.32 1.58
CA GLN A 632 -0.88 -9.72 1.97
C GLN A 632 0.31 -10.43 1.30
N ASP A 633 0.92 -9.82 0.27
CA ASP A 633 1.99 -10.44 -0.55
C ASP A 633 1.53 -11.73 -1.27
N GLU A 634 0.21 -11.88 -1.44
CA GLU A 634 -0.49 -12.98 -2.12
C GLU A 634 -1.73 -12.40 -2.80
N SER A 635 -2.06 -12.85 -4.02
CA SER A 635 -3.22 -12.35 -4.75
C SER A 635 -4.52 -12.74 -4.04
N LEU A 636 -5.59 -11.97 -4.23
CA LEU A 636 -6.88 -12.33 -3.64
C LEU A 636 -7.35 -13.68 -4.16
N HIS A 637 -7.15 -13.93 -5.46
CA HIS A 637 -7.45 -15.20 -6.11
C HIS A 637 -6.74 -16.39 -5.47
N ASP A 638 -5.42 -16.32 -5.30
CA ASP A 638 -4.63 -17.43 -4.77
C ASP A 638 -4.99 -17.70 -3.30
N PHE A 639 -5.21 -16.62 -2.54
CA PHE A 639 -5.61 -16.71 -1.13
C PHE A 639 -6.94 -17.47 -0.97
N ILE A 640 -7.92 -17.22 -1.85
CA ILE A 640 -9.19 -17.92 -1.86
C ILE A 640 -9.02 -19.38 -2.29
N GLN A 641 -8.16 -19.66 -3.29
CA GLN A 641 -7.90 -21.03 -3.74
C GLN A 641 -7.28 -21.90 -2.64
N VAL A 642 -6.34 -21.35 -1.86
CA VAL A 642 -5.67 -22.10 -0.79
C VAL A 642 -6.63 -22.42 0.37
N GLU A 643 -7.40 -21.44 0.86
CA GLU A 643 -8.33 -21.65 1.97
C GLU A 643 -9.45 -22.65 1.62
N THR A 644 -9.93 -22.64 0.37
CA THR A 644 -10.93 -23.60 -0.11
C THR A 644 -10.40 -25.04 -0.25
N MET A 645 -9.08 -25.24 -0.38
CA MET A 645 -8.44 -26.56 -0.41
C MET A 645 -8.10 -27.11 0.98
N VAL A 646 -7.83 -26.26 1.97
CA VAL A 646 -7.25 -26.65 3.27
C VAL A 646 -8.30 -26.85 4.38
N VAL A 647 -9.44 -26.14 4.35
CA VAL A 647 -10.39 -26.11 5.49
C VAL A 647 -11.86 -26.37 5.10
N SER A 648 -12.19 -27.64 4.84
CA SER A 648 -13.55 -28.22 4.82
C SER A 648 -14.49 -27.98 3.60
N SER A 649 -15.42 -28.92 3.44
CA SER A 649 -16.38 -29.14 2.33
C SER A 649 -17.51 -28.10 2.16
N THR A 650 -17.25 -26.81 2.40
CA THR A 650 -18.30 -25.77 2.42
C THR A 650 -18.46 -24.99 1.11
N PHE A 651 -17.40 -24.87 0.30
CA PHE A 651 -17.49 -24.39 -1.09
C PHE A 651 -17.33 -25.57 -2.05
N SER A 652 -18.26 -25.72 -2.99
CA SER A 652 -18.10 -26.69 -4.08
C SER A 652 -17.10 -26.15 -5.11
N PRO A 653 -16.47 -27.01 -5.93
CA PRO A 653 -15.71 -26.58 -7.12
C PRO A 653 -16.51 -25.63 -8.03
N LEU A 654 -17.84 -25.73 -7.97
CA LEU A 654 -18.82 -24.93 -8.68
C LEU A 654 -18.97 -23.50 -8.14
N THR A 655 -18.75 -23.29 -6.85
CA THR A 655 -18.53 -21.93 -6.35
C THR A 655 -17.22 -21.39 -6.89
N LEU A 656 -16.12 -22.14 -6.84
CA LEU A 656 -14.83 -21.72 -7.41
C LEU A 656 -14.91 -21.40 -8.93
N SER A 657 -15.78 -22.05 -9.71
CA SER A 657 -16.02 -21.70 -11.12
C SER A 657 -16.81 -20.40 -11.33
N VAL A 658 -17.73 -20.03 -10.42
CA VAL A 658 -18.31 -18.65 -10.41
C VAL A 658 -17.23 -17.64 -10.18
N TRP A 659 -16.33 -17.95 -9.27
CA TRP A 659 -15.23 -17.07 -8.96
C TRP A 659 -14.31 -16.91 -10.17
N ILE A 660 -13.88 -17.98 -10.82
CA ILE A 660 -13.07 -17.90 -12.05
C ILE A 660 -13.80 -17.18 -13.20
N ALA A 661 -15.13 -17.34 -13.33
CA ALA A 661 -15.93 -16.73 -14.39
C ALA A 661 -16.30 -15.26 -14.16
N VAL A 662 -16.43 -14.82 -12.90
CA VAL A 662 -16.53 -13.40 -12.52
C VAL A 662 -15.13 -12.75 -12.50
N PHE A 663 -14.08 -13.54 -12.25
CA PHE A 663 -12.73 -13.07 -11.93
C PHE A 663 -11.64 -13.88 -12.69
N PRO A 664 -11.26 -13.46 -13.92
CA PRO A 664 -10.09 -14.02 -14.59
C PRO A 664 -8.80 -13.69 -13.83
N SER A 665 -7.88 -14.64 -13.73
CA SER A 665 -6.52 -14.45 -13.17
C SER A 665 -5.65 -13.52 -14.02
N ALA A 666 -6.05 -13.25 -15.27
CA ALA A 666 -5.33 -12.42 -16.24
C ALA A 666 -5.33 -10.90 -15.90
N TYR A 667 -5.74 -10.51 -14.69
CA TYR A 667 -5.81 -9.10 -14.27
C TYR A 667 -5.13 -8.85 -12.91
N GLU A 668 -4.33 -9.80 -12.39
CA GLU A 668 -3.84 -9.77 -11.00
C GLU A 668 -2.33 -9.64 -10.83
#